data_AF-A0A9N9KPW4-F1
#
_entry.id   AF-A0A9N9KPW4-F1
#
_cell.length_a   1.000
_cell.length_b   1.000
_cell.length_c   1.000
_cell.angle_alpha   90.00
_cell.angle_beta   90.00
_cell.angle_gamma   90.00
#
_symmetry.space_group_name_H-M   'P 1'
#
loop_
_entity.id
_entity.type
_entity.pdbx_description
1 polymer ?
#
loop_
_entity_poly.entity_id
_entity_poly.type
_entity_poly.pdbx_seq_one_letter_code
_entity_poly.pdbx_strand_id
1 'polypeptide(L)'
;MCLWRGPENLLEKITLATASAYRNSEKIRMLFTNILSIRNANWTDYHATLLELKRSNIISPNVERKVLDLYKLLSLSILSDEDSALLLTICERECLVYAPQEPFWFAPSECLWTSPVPVPDNAILHPFYPESLRDFFQDELGVSPASIGSLVGGLISLAEGQPSVTAIKSMIVAINAMNPQMDDLSSLRDISFLPVKSSGSITLQSRESNFCIIDRTKLAEIFRPHTGLLDFTLEEVRSLAPFLNALELRDNDLSWLCVEQTACSDEGVVDPVLTQNFARRAPYLVRCAVSNRTPLVVQGNYQNLYQRLLDTSVSRTEAISTEYTIRYQDGEIIGPITLNTGHVHIQEHGNGWQIFVPRSRNRKEICYMRELPNALASLFEIDFSAEAPYTSDIESIYEDQDEDEEEITPSSRNSGQDERIQISTRSVSAAIPERNEFARTAYGDLLNNVIQIARRASIPDRNAAISGPGQFHPGHIHNDAFGVRSQGQMNHDVQIGAAGELFVYELLANFLSPSFGWSNWTSTINSHILIHPDYSENLPWPGRRETSDIRYVDRESVLTMRLISTGYLNGDIWAGKCPEYFIEVKTTTGNCNDRFFMSNNQYSLMQEMELQGGNATNRIYVVFRVYNLGRDTLNVKVYVDPEAHRRQGTLAFAQQTWTVVPVLH
;
A
#
# COMPACT_ATOMS: atom_id res chain seq x y z
N MET A 1 -51.27 -32.58 36.89
CA MET A 1 -50.51 -33.01 38.10
C MET A 1 -50.15 -31.76 38.89
N CYS A 2 -50.13 -31.79 40.23
CA CYS A 2 -49.91 -30.60 41.08
C CYS A 2 -48.45 -30.49 41.56
N LEU A 3 -47.98 -29.27 41.82
CA LEU A 3 -46.70 -28.94 42.45
C LEU A 3 -46.94 -28.11 43.72
N TRP A 4 -46.05 -28.18 44.71
CA TRP A 4 -46.18 -27.35 45.90
C TRP A 4 -45.81 -25.89 45.59
N ARG A 5 -44.55 -25.61 45.24
CA ARG A 5 -44.09 -24.34 44.68
C ARG A 5 -43.61 -24.51 43.24
N GLY A 6 -43.77 -23.47 42.43
CA GLY A 6 -43.28 -23.40 41.07
C GLY A 6 -43.58 -22.02 40.46
N PRO A 7 -43.03 -21.71 39.28
CA PRO A 7 -43.28 -20.45 38.59
C PRO A 7 -44.75 -20.32 38.18
N GLU A 8 -45.35 -19.15 38.43
CA GLU A 8 -46.75 -18.87 38.10
C GLU A 8 -46.93 -18.72 36.58
N ASN A 9 -47.98 -19.36 36.01
CA ASN A 9 -48.36 -19.27 34.60
C ASN A 9 -47.29 -19.72 33.58
N LEU A 10 -46.25 -20.43 34.01
CA LEU A 10 -45.18 -20.92 33.14
C LEU A 10 -45.30 -22.42 32.84
N LEU A 11 -45.66 -23.23 33.85
CA LEU A 11 -45.82 -24.68 33.71
C LEU A 11 -47.31 -25.06 33.57
N GLU A 12 -47.59 -26.18 32.91
CA GLU A 12 -48.94 -26.74 32.87
C GLU A 12 -49.42 -27.32 34.21
N LYS A 13 -48.51 -27.45 35.19
CA LYS A 13 -48.80 -27.99 36.52
C LYS A 13 -49.31 -26.90 37.45
N ILE A 14 -50.39 -27.20 38.17
CA ILE A 14 -51.00 -26.28 39.14
C ILE A 14 -50.10 -26.19 40.38
N THR A 15 -49.69 -24.97 40.75
CA THR A 15 -48.92 -24.68 41.97
C THR A 15 -49.86 -24.44 43.14
N LEU A 16 -49.76 -25.25 44.20
CA LEU A 16 -50.70 -25.19 45.33
C LEU A 16 -50.37 -24.06 46.32
N ALA A 17 -49.09 -23.70 46.49
CA ALA A 17 -48.68 -22.66 47.44
C ALA A 17 -49.08 -21.22 47.05
N THR A 18 -49.62 -21.02 45.85
CA THR A 18 -50.13 -19.74 45.35
C THR A 18 -51.57 -19.51 45.80
N ALA A 19 -52.32 -20.57 46.12
CA ALA A 19 -53.67 -20.47 46.65
C ALA A 19 -53.66 -19.86 48.08
N SER A 20 -54.42 -18.79 48.26
CA SER A 20 -54.54 -18.06 49.53
C SER A 20 -54.97 -18.94 50.70
N ALA A 21 -55.79 -19.96 50.44
CA ALA A 21 -56.25 -20.93 51.43
C ALA A 21 -55.13 -21.84 52.00
N TYR A 22 -54.02 -22.01 51.25
CA TYR A 22 -52.95 -22.95 51.60
C TYR A 22 -51.67 -22.24 52.05
N ARG A 23 -51.38 -21.04 51.50
CA ARG A 23 -50.10 -20.33 51.64
C ARG A 23 -49.65 -20.09 53.10
N ASN A 24 -50.59 -19.90 54.03
CA ASN A 24 -50.29 -19.54 55.43
C ASN A 24 -50.48 -20.68 56.43
N SER A 25 -50.79 -21.91 55.97
CA SER A 25 -51.07 -23.04 56.87
C SER A 25 -49.97 -24.08 56.83
N GLU A 26 -49.17 -24.12 57.90
CA GLU A 26 -48.08 -25.08 58.05
C GLU A 26 -48.57 -26.53 58.06
N LYS A 27 -49.75 -26.78 58.65
CA LYS A 27 -50.38 -28.11 58.63
C LYS A 27 -50.72 -28.57 57.22
N ILE A 28 -51.23 -27.66 56.39
CA ILE A 28 -51.56 -27.95 54.98
C ILE A 28 -50.28 -28.15 54.17
N ARG A 29 -49.24 -27.33 54.40
CA ARG A 29 -47.93 -27.55 53.81
C ARG A 29 -47.39 -28.94 54.12
N MET A 30 -47.36 -29.34 55.39
CA MET A 30 -46.89 -30.66 55.80
C MET A 30 -47.72 -31.80 55.19
N LEU A 31 -49.05 -31.65 55.10
CA LEU A 31 -49.91 -32.62 54.44
C LEU A 31 -49.49 -32.81 52.98
N PHE A 32 -49.36 -31.72 52.21
CA PHE A 32 -49.02 -31.82 50.80
C PHE A 32 -47.57 -32.24 50.56
N THR A 33 -46.59 -31.71 51.29
CA THR A 33 -45.18 -32.00 51.02
C THR A 33 -44.67 -33.28 51.68
N ASN A 34 -45.13 -33.62 52.89
CA ASN A 34 -44.56 -34.72 53.67
C ASN A 34 -45.42 -36.00 53.61
N ILE A 35 -46.75 -35.86 53.57
CA ILE A 35 -47.67 -37.02 53.56
C ILE A 35 -47.99 -37.41 52.12
N LEU A 36 -48.35 -36.43 51.28
CA LEU A 36 -48.70 -36.65 49.87
C LEU A 36 -47.50 -36.55 48.93
N SER A 37 -46.31 -36.25 49.45
CA SER A 37 -45.05 -36.17 48.70
C SER A 37 -45.11 -35.27 47.46
N ILE A 38 -45.92 -34.20 47.50
CA ILE A 38 -45.98 -33.20 46.44
C ILE A 38 -44.71 -32.35 46.51
N ARG A 39 -43.84 -32.51 45.51
CA ARG A 39 -42.58 -31.77 45.40
C ARG A 39 -42.76 -30.36 44.83
N ASN A 40 -41.71 -29.55 44.99
CA ASN A 40 -41.55 -28.31 44.24
C ASN A 40 -41.20 -28.60 42.78
N ALA A 41 -41.38 -27.59 41.92
CA ALA A 41 -40.86 -27.59 40.56
C ALA A 41 -39.34 -27.81 40.57
N ASN A 42 -38.85 -28.59 39.62
CA ASN A 42 -37.42 -28.81 39.40
C ASN A 42 -37.11 -28.81 37.89
N TRP A 43 -35.85 -29.03 37.54
CA TRP A 43 -35.37 -29.00 36.16
C TRP A 43 -36.17 -29.92 35.21
N THR A 44 -36.61 -31.09 35.69
CA THR A 44 -37.41 -32.03 34.87
C THR A 44 -38.75 -31.45 34.44
N ASP A 45 -39.36 -30.57 35.25
CA ASP A 45 -40.61 -29.89 34.86
C ASP A 45 -40.34 -28.79 33.84
N TYR A 46 -39.25 -28.04 34.00
CA TYR A 46 -38.87 -26.96 33.08
C TYR A 46 -38.54 -27.52 31.70
N HIS A 47 -37.75 -28.59 31.64
CA HIS A 47 -37.45 -29.33 30.44
C HIS A 47 -38.73 -29.88 29.77
N ALA A 48 -39.65 -30.50 30.54
CA ALA A 48 -40.89 -31.03 29.97
C ALA A 48 -41.75 -29.95 29.31
N THR A 49 -41.80 -28.74 29.90
CA THR A 49 -42.49 -27.60 29.30
C THR A 49 -41.78 -27.09 28.04
N LEU A 50 -40.45 -27.05 27.98
CA LEU A 50 -39.72 -26.73 26.73
C LEU A 50 -40.09 -27.70 25.60
N LEU A 51 -40.12 -29.00 25.88
CA LEU A 51 -40.47 -30.02 24.92
C LEU A 51 -41.91 -29.87 24.40
N GLU A 52 -42.84 -29.47 25.26
CA GLU A 52 -44.21 -29.17 24.88
C GLU A 52 -44.34 -27.91 24.02
N LEU A 53 -43.63 -26.84 24.38
CA LEU A 53 -43.57 -25.62 23.57
C LEU A 53 -43.06 -25.94 22.17
N LYS A 54 -42.01 -26.76 22.06
CA LYS A 54 -41.52 -27.27 20.76
C LYS A 54 -42.59 -28.03 19.99
N ARG A 55 -43.28 -28.99 20.63
CA ARG A 55 -44.33 -29.81 19.99
C ARG A 55 -45.54 -29.00 19.54
N SER A 56 -45.87 -27.93 20.27
CA SER A 56 -47.01 -27.07 19.93
C SER A 56 -46.82 -26.36 18.58
N ASN A 57 -45.56 -26.16 18.16
CA ASN A 57 -45.16 -25.43 16.96
C ASN A 57 -45.78 -24.03 16.84
N ILE A 58 -46.17 -23.41 17.98
CA ILE A 58 -46.74 -22.07 18.04
C ILE A 58 -45.59 -21.07 18.15
N ILE A 59 -45.41 -20.24 17.13
CA ILE A 59 -44.41 -19.16 17.14
C ILE A 59 -45.11 -17.86 17.55
N SER A 60 -44.76 -17.32 18.71
CA SER A 60 -45.24 -16.01 19.16
C SER A 60 -44.25 -15.38 20.14
N PRO A 61 -44.23 -14.04 20.29
CA PRO A 61 -43.39 -13.37 21.29
C PRO A 61 -43.63 -13.83 22.73
N ASN A 62 -44.81 -14.38 23.01
CA ASN A 62 -45.12 -14.98 24.30
C ASN A 62 -44.35 -16.28 24.55
N VAL A 63 -44.11 -17.07 23.49
CA VAL A 63 -43.33 -18.31 23.57
C VAL A 63 -41.85 -18.00 23.80
N GLU A 64 -41.28 -17.03 23.08
CA GLU A 64 -39.89 -16.58 23.29
C GLU A 64 -39.64 -16.18 24.76
N ARG A 65 -40.55 -15.38 25.32
CA ARG A 65 -40.47 -14.97 26.73
C ARG A 65 -40.54 -16.14 27.69
N LYS A 66 -41.47 -17.09 27.45
CA LYS A 66 -41.59 -18.31 28.26
C LYS A 66 -40.34 -19.17 28.19
N VAL A 67 -39.76 -19.36 27.00
CA VAL A 67 -38.52 -20.11 26.80
C VAL A 67 -37.36 -19.45 27.55
N LEU A 68 -37.22 -18.13 27.45
CA LEU A 68 -36.21 -17.39 28.19
C LEU A 68 -36.36 -17.57 29.71
N ASP A 69 -37.58 -17.47 30.24
CA ASP A 69 -37.84 -17.66 31.67
C ASP A 69 -37.57 -19.11 32.12
N LEU A 70 -37.83 -20.11 31.26
CA LEU A 70 -37.48 -21.51 31.49
C LEU A 70 -35.96 -21.72 31.55
N TYR A 71 -35.18 -21.14 30.63
CA TYR A 71 -33.71 -21.23 30.69
C TYR A 71 -33.12 -20.54 31.92
N LYS A 72 -33.69 -19.40 32.36
CA LYS A 72 -33.30 -18.78 33.64
C LYS A 72 -33.54 -19.72 34.82
N LEU A 73 -34.69 -20.39 34.86
CA LEU A 73 -34.97 -21.36 35.93
C LEU A 73 -34.06 -22.59 35.86
N LEU A 74 -33.72 -23.06 34.66
CA LEU A 74 -32.74 -24.13 34.46
C LEU A 74 -31.35 -23.71 34.94
N SER A 75 -30.88 -22.50 34.58
CA SER A 75 -29.59 -21.97 35.03
C SER A 75 -29.47 -21.78 36.55
N LEU A 76 -30.61 -21.59 37.25
CA LEU A 76 -30.67 -21.46 38.71
C LEU A 76 -30.90 -22.81 39.40
N SER A 77 -31.11 -23.89 38.66
CA SER A 77 -31.34 -25.21 39.23
C SER A 77 -30.02 -25.80 39.71
N ILE A 78 -30.01 -26.31 40.94
CA ILE A 78 -28.85 -27.05 41.48
C ILE A 78 -28.94 -28.47 40.92
N LEU A 79 -28.07 -28.78 39.95
CA LEU A 79 -27.97 -30.09 39.32
C LEU A 79 -26.78 -30.87 39.92
N SER A 80 -26.92 -32.18 40.06
CA SER A 80 -25.76 -33.06 40.24
C SER A 80 -25.06 -33.27 38.89
N ASP A 81 -23.81 -33.74 38.91
CA ASP A 81 -23.08 -34.07 37.67
C ASP A 81 -23.86 -35.08 36.79
N GLU A 82 -24.55 -36.05 37.41
CA GLU A 82 -25.41 -37.02 36.71
C GLU A 82 -26.62 -36.34 36.05
N ASP A 83 -27.29 -35.42 36.76
CA ASP A 83 -28.45 -34.70 36.24
C ASP A 83 -28.06 -33.69 35.14
N SER A 84 -26.90 -33.03 35.28
CA SER A 84 -26.36 -32.12 34.26
C SER A 84 -26.02 -32.89 32.97
N ALA A 85 -25.31 -34.02 33.07
CA ALA A 85 -25.02 -34.87 31.91
C ALA A 85 -26.30 -35.42 31.25
N LEU A 86 -27.30 -35.76 32.06
CA LEU A 86 -28.61 -36.19 31.57
C LEU A 86 -29.35 -35.04 30.84
N LEU A 87 -29.32 -33.83 31.39
CA LEU A 87 -29.92 -32.64 30.77
C LEU A 87 -29.28 -32.37 29.41
N LEU A 88 -27.95 -32.36 29.32
CA LEU A 88 -27.24 -32.19 28.05
C LEU A 88 -27.65 -33.26 27.02
N THR A 89 -27.66 -34.53 27.43
CA THR A 89 -28.06 -35.66 26.56
C THR A 89 -29.48 -35.49 26.03
N ILE A 90 -30.39 -35.01 26.87
CA ILE A 90 -31.78 -34.76 26.48
C ILE A 90 -31.88 -33.56 25.53
N CYS A 91 -31.21 -32.45 25.84
CA CYS A 91 -31.18 -31.25 25.00
C CYS A 91 -30.62 -31.54 23.60
N GLU A 92 -29.60 -32.39 23.52
CA GLU A 92 -29.00 -32.88 22.28
C GLU A 92 -29.98 -33.74 21.48
N ARG A 93 -30.53 -34.79 22.09
CA ARG A 93 -31.42 -35.73 21.39
C ARG A 93 -32.74 -35.08 20.94
N GLU A 94 -33.29 -34.22 21.77
CA GLU A 94 -34.61 -33.62 21.54
C GLU A 94 -34.51 -32.22 20.89
N CYS A 95 -33.31 -31.74 20.52
CA CYS A 95 -32.99 -30.41 19.98
C CYS A 95 -33.76 -29.29 20.73
N LEU A 96 -33.38 -29.02 21.98
CA LEU A 96 -34.10 -28.13 22.89
C LEU A 96 -33.44 -26.77 23.13
N VAL A 97 -32.54 -26.35 22.24
CA VAL A 97 -32.04 -24.98 22.21
C VAL A 97 -32.88 -24.17 21.24
N TYR A 98 -33.57 -23.16 21.74
CA TYR A 98 -34.40 -22.30 20.91
C TYR A 98 -33.56 -21.16 20.33
N ALA A 99 -33.79 -20.82 19.06
CA ALA A 99 -33.34 -19.56 18.48
C ALA A 99 -34.44 -19.03 17.55
N PRO A 100 -34.74 -17.72 17.52
CA PRO A 100 -35.80 -17.14 16.69
C PRO A 100 -35.37 -17.02 15.21
N GLN A 101 -34.93 -18.12 14.63
CA GLN A 101 -34.55 -18.30 13.23
C GLN A 101 -34.97 -19.71 12.77
N GLU A 102 -35.29 -19.92 11.50
CA GLU A 102 -35.66 -21.26 11.02
C GLU A 102 -34.42 -22.14 10.81
N PRO A 103 -34.41 -23.40 11.28
CA PRO A 103 -35.42 -24.04 12.13
C PRO A 103 -35.39 -23.49 13.57
N PHE A 104 -36.52 -23.26 14.23
CA PHE A 104 -36.54 -22.58 15.56
C PHE A 104 -35.89 -23.34 16.74
N TRP A 105 -35.54 -24.61 16.56
CA TRP A 105 -35.07 -25.49 17.62
C TRP A 105 -33.87 -26.32 17.15
N PHE A 106 -32.78 -26.26 17.91
CA PHE A 106 -31.47 -26.81 17.59
C PHE A 106 -30.97 -27.73 18.72
N ALA A 107 -30.12 -28.68 18.37
CA ALA A 107 -29.27 -29.35 19.35
C ALA A 107 -28.17 -28.39 19.84
N PRO A 108 -27.67 -28.54 21.07
CA PRO A 108 -26.48 -27.83 21.52
C PRO A 108 -25.28 -27.93 20.56
N SER A 109 -25.02 -29.09 19.94
CA SER A 109 -23.96 -29.23 18.93
C SER A 109 -24.17 -28.43 17.63
N GLU A 110 -25.42 -28.05 17.35
CA GLU A 110 -25.81 -27.20 16.22
C GLU A 110 -25.81 -25.71 16.63
N CYS A 111 -25.33 -25.36 17.82
CA CYS A 111 -25.33 -23.99 18.31
C CYS A 111 -23.92 -23.46 18.54
N LEU A 112 -23.76 -22.16 18.34
CA LEU A 112 -22.58 -21.39 18.73
C LEU A 112 -23.03 -20.23 19.62
N TRP A 113 -22.28 -19.94 20.68
CA TRP A 113 -22.60 -18.80 21.52
C TRP A 113 -22.45 -17.50 20.73
N THR A 114 -21.29 -17.31 20.12
CA THR A 114 -20.93 -16.14 19.31
C THR A 114 -20.13 -16.58 18.09
N SER A 115 -20.33 -15.89 16.96
CA SER A 115 -19.50 -16.06 15.77
C SER A 115 -19.31 -14.72 15.06
N PRO A 116 -18.13 -14.44 14.47
CA PRO A 116 -17.91 -13.21 13.68
C PRO A 116 -18.71 -13.20 12.38
N VAL A 117 -19.10 -14.38 11.86
CA VAL A 117 -19.86 -14.55 10.63
C VAL A 117 -20.94 -15.62 10.80
N PRO A 118 -22.02 -15.60 10.01
CA PRO A 118 -22.95 -16.73 9.95
C PRO A 118 -22.23 -18.02 9.54
N VAL A 119 -22.48 -19.11 10.28
CA VAL A 119 -21.93 -20.44 10.00
C VAL A 119 -23.10 -21.32 9.54
N PRO A 120 -23.04 -21.97 8.36
CA PRO A 120 -24.09 -22.88 7.92
C PRO A 120 -24.41 -23.93 8.98
N ASP A 121 -25.69 -24.29 9.06
CA ASP A 121 -26.21 -25.31 9.97
C ASP A 121 -26.04 -25.00 11.47
N ASN A 122 -25.50 -23.82 11.83
CA ASN A 122 -25.31 -23.39 13.21
C ASN A 122 -26.16 -22.17 13.60
N ALA A 123 -26.78 -22.23 14.78
CA ALA A 123 -27.47 -21.10 15.40
C ALA A 123 -26.56 -20.26 16.29
N ILE A 124 -26.59 -18.93 16.13
CA ILE A 124 -25.80 -18.00 16.96
C ILE A 124 -26.69 -17.44 18.07
N LEU A 125 -26.39 -17.77 19.33
CA LEU A 125 -27.33 -17.54 20.44
C LEU A 125 -27.20 -16.17 21.13
N HIS A 126 -25.99 -15.60 21.21
CA HIS A 126 -25.72 -14.35 21.94
C HIS A 126 -26.68 -13.19 21.59
N PRO A 127 -27.13 -12.97 20.34
CA PRO A 127 -28.09 -11.91 20.03
C PRO A 127 -29.47 -12.08 20.69
N PHE A 128 -29.85 -13.30 21.08
CA PHE A 128 -31.20 -13.65 21.55
C PHE A 128 -31.28 -13.84 23.07
N TYR A 129 -30.13 -14.04 23.73
CA TYR A 129 -30.06 -14.35 25.15
C TYR A 129 -29.18 -13.37 25.92
N PRO A 130 -29.56 -12.97 27.14
CA PRO A 130 -28.73 -12.10 27.97
C PRO A 130 -27.46 -12.82 28.43
N GLU A 131 -26.38 -12.06 28.64
CA GLU A 131 -25.10 -12.55 29.17
C GLU A 131 -25.23 -13.36 30.47
N SER A 132 -26.26 -13.11 31.28
CA SER A 132 -26.51 -13.89 32.50
C SER A 132 -26.79 -15.38 32.26
N LEU A 133 -27.10 -15.79 31.02
CA LEU A 133 -27.31 -17.18 30.63
C LEU A 133 -26.09 -17.79 29.95
N ARG A 134 -25.01 -17.03 29.75
CA ARG A 134 -23.82 -17.50 29.05
C ARG A 134 -23.25 -18.76 29.67
N ASP A 135 -23.01 -18.76 30.98
CA ASP A 135 -22.39 -19.89 31.68
C ASP A 135 -23.27 -21.14 31.59
N PHE A 136 -24.60 -20.99 31.62
CA PHE A 136 -25.51 -22.11 31.39
C PHE A 136 -25.37 -22.70 29.98
N PHE A 137 -25.30 -21.86 28.94
CA PHE A 137 -25.13 -22.38 27.58
C PHE A 137 -23.73 -22.94 27.33
N GLN A 138 -22.68 -22.28 27.83
CA GLN A 138 -21.28 -22.68 27.59
C GLN A 138 -20.88 -23.87 28.45
N ASP A 139 -21.12 -23.81 29.76
CA ASP A 139 -20.57 -24.79 30.71
C ASP A 139 -21.49 -26.00 30.88
N GLU A 140 -22.82 -25.79 30.95
CA GLU A 140 -23.78 -26.90 31.13
C GLU A 140 -24.20 -27.54 29.81
N LEU A 141 -24.36 -26.75 28.74
CA LEU A 141 -24.80 -27.24 27.43
C LEU A 141 -23.67 -27.39 26.39
N GLY A 142 -22.44 -26.96 26.70
CA GLY A 142 -21.30 -27.10 25.79
C GLY A 142 -21.32 -26.18 24.55
N VAL A 143 -22.21 -25.18 24.52
CA VAL A 143 -22.38 -24.28 23.37
C VAL A 143 -21.26 -23.25 23.35
N SER A 144 -20.18 -23.57 22.66
CA SER A 144 -18.96 -22.75 22.64
C SER A 144 -19.02 -21.58 21.64
N PRO A 145 -18.16 -20.55 21.78
CA PRO A 145 -17.89 -19.61 20.71
C PRO A 145 -17.34 -20.32 19.45
N ALA A 146 -17.48 -19.68 18.28
CA ALA A 146 -16.93 -20.20 17.03
C ALA A 146 -15.42 -20.46 17.14
N SER A 147 -15.03 -21.69 16.84
CA SER A 147 -13.62 -22.10 16.72
C SER A 147 -13.16 -22.08 15.26
N ILE A 148 -11.85 -22.16 15.01
CA ILE A 148 -11.33 -22.30 13.64
C ILE A 148 -11.95 -23.53 12.96
N GLY A 149 -12.04 -24.67 13.65
CA GLY A 149 -12.65 -25.88 13.10
C GLY A 149 -14.12 -25.70 12.72
N SER A 150 -14.89 -24.97 13.53
CA SER A 150 -16.30 -24.66 13.22
C SER A 150 -16.42 -23.76 11.98
N LEU A 151 -15.57 -22.74 11.86
CA LEU A 151 -15.55 -21.85 10.69
C LEU A 151 -15.07 -22.57 9.42
N VAL A 152 -14.07 -23.45 9.53
CA VAL A 152 -13.58 -24.29 8.43
C VAL A 152 -14.68 -25.25 7.98
N GLY A 153 -15.35 -25.94 8.90
CA GLY A 153 -16.51 -26.77 8.58
C GLY A 153 -17.61 -25.99 7.86
N GLY A 154 -17.92 -24.78 8.36
CA GLY A 154 -18.86 -23.88 7.70
C GLY A 154 -18.43 -23.44 6.30
N LEU A 155 -17.14 -23.19 6.07
CA LEU A 155 -16.59 -22.87 4.76
C LEU A 155 -16.78 -24.04 3.77
N ILE A 156 -16.55 -25.28 4.23
CA ILE A 156 -16.75 -26.50 3.43
C ILE A 156 -18.22 -26.64 3.05
N SER A 157 -19.13 -26.55 4.02
CA SER A 157 -20.58 -26.63 3.76
C SER A 157 -21.05 -25.55 2.77
N LEU A 158 -20.51 -24.32 2.87
CA LEU A 158 -20.82 -23.25 1.90
C LEU A 158 -20.32 -23.59 0.49
N ALA A 159 -19.12 -24.16 0.38
CA ALA A 159 -18.50 -24.48 -0.91
C ALA A 159 -19.22 -25.63 -1.63
N GLU A 160 -19.70 -26.64 -0.90
CA GLU A 160 -20.39 -27.81 -1.47
C GLU A 160 -21.87 -27.56 -1.78
N GLY A 161 -22.49 -26.57 -1.12
CA GLY A 161 -23.90 -26.22 -1.28
C GLY A 161 -24.19 -25.24 -2.43
N GLN A 162 -24.91 -24.15 -2.11
CA GLN A 162 -25.12 -23.02 -3.02
C GLN A 162 -24.24 -21.84 -2.57
N PRO A 163 -23.00 -21.73 -3.07
CA PRO A 163 -22.05 -20.76 -2.55
C PRO A 163 -22.43 -19.33 -2.93
N SER A 164 -22.55 -18.47 -1.92
CA SER A 164 -22.44 -17.02 -2.12
C SER A 164 -20.98 -16.63 -2.01
N VAL A 165 -20.41 -16.00 -3.06
CA VAL A 165 -19.03 -15.51 -3.04
C VAL A 165 -18.78 -14.59 -1.84
N THR A 166 -19.75 -13.74 -1.48
CA THR A 166 -19.65 -12.85 -0.32
C THR A 166 -19.55 -13.63 0.99
N ALA A 167 -20.31 -14.72 1.14
CA ALA A 167 -20.27 -15.56 2.33
C ALA A 167 -18.93 -16.32 2.44
N ILE A 168 -18.46 -16.88 1.33
CA ILE A 168 -17.14 -17.54 1.23
C ILE A 168 -16.03 -16.57 1.64
N LYS A 169 -15.99 -15.36 1.07
CA LYS A 169 -14.98 -14.34 1.41
C LYS A 169 -15.03 -13.94 2.88
N SER A 170 -16.23 -13.75 3.43
CA SER A 170 -16.42 -13.37 4.84
C SER A 170 -15.90 -14.48 5.77
N MET A 171 -16.13 -15.74 5.41
CA MET A 171 -15.64 -16.90 6.15
C MET A 171 -14.11 -16.99 6.09
N ILE A 172 -13.50 -16.81 4.91
CA ILE A 172 -12.04 -16.75 4.73
C ILE A 172 -11.43 -15.66 5.63
N VAL A 173 -12.02 -14.45 5.63
CA VAL A 173 -11.56 -13.33 6.48
C VAL A 173 -11.72 -13.65 7.96
N ALA A 174 -12.82 -14.28 8.38
CA ALA A 174 -13.04 -14.68 9.76
C ALA A 174 -12.03 -15.75 10.23
N ILE A 175 -11.77 -16.76 9.41
CA ILE A 175 -10.74 -17.78 9.68
C ILE A 175 -9.37 -17.11 9.77
N ASN A 176 -9.02 -16.24 8.82
CA ASN A 176 -7.75 -15.50 8.81
C ASN A 176 -7.54 -14.68 10.09
N ALA A 177 -8.59 -14.03 10.61
CA ALA A 177 -8.52 -13.23 11.83
C ALA A 177 -8.18 -14.06 13.08
N MET A 178 -8.40 -15.38 13.04
CA MET A 178 -8.01 -16.32 14.09
C MET A 178 -6.56 -16.83 13.95
N ASN A 179 -5.81 -16.35 12.95
CA ASN A 179 -4.41 -16.69 12.68
C ASN A 179 -4.16 -18.21 12.53
N PRO A 180 -4.78 -18.84 11.50
CA PRO A 180 -4.79 -20.30 11.35
C PRO A 180 -3.39 -20.85 11.06
N GLN A 181 -3.17 -22.10 11.47
CA GLN A 181 -1.98 -22.88 11.14
C GLN A 181 -2.29 -23.91 10.04
N MET A 182 -1.26 -24.54 9.49
CA MET A 182 -1.42 -25.53 8.40
C MET A 182 -2.34 -26.69 8.77
N ASP A 183 -2.22 -27.21 10.00
CA ASP A 183 -3.03 -28.35 10.46
C ASP A 183 -4.52 -27.98 10.57
N ASP A 184 -4.83 -26.73 10.94
CA ASP A 184 -6.20 -26.23 11.08
C ASP A 184 -6.96 -26.22 9.74
N LEU A 185 -6.23 -26.03 8.63
CA LEU A 185 -6.79 -25.91 7.29
C LEU A 185 -6.63 -27.19 6.44
N SER A 186 -6.14 -28.27 7.05
CA SER A 186 -5.87 -29.54 6.36
C SER A 186 -7.09 -30.11 5.63
N SER A 187 -8.29 -29.93 6.19
CA SER A 187 -9.56 -30.37 5.59
C SER A 187 -9.96 -29.60 4.33
N LEU A 188 -9.36 -28.43 4.05
CA LEU A 188 -9.67 -27.62 2.88
C LEU A 188 -8.87 -28.01 1.63
N ARG A 189 -7.89 -28.92 1.75
CA ARG A 189 -6.94 -29.22 0.66
C ARG A 189 -7.62 -29.65 -0.64
N ASP A 190 -8.64 -30.49 -0.54
CA ASP A 190 -9.34 -31.08 -1.69
C ASP A 190 -10.63 -30.33 -2.06
N ILE A 191 -10.92 -29.20 -1.40
CA ILE A 191 -12.17 -28.46 -1.55
C ILE A 191 -11.97 -27.28 -2.49
N SER A 192 -12.94 -27.08 -3.40
CA SER A 192 -12.98 -25.91 -4.28
C SER A 192 -13.75 -24.77 -3.60
N PHE A 193 -13.05 -23.93 -2.84
CA PHE A 193 -13.64 -22.81 -2.11
C PHE A 193 -13.01 -21.45 -2.44
N LEU A 194 -11.90 -21.40 -3.17
CA LEU A 194 -11.19 -20.15 -3.45
C LEU A 194 -11.92 -19.38 -4.56
N PRO A 195 -12.42 -18.16 -4.31
CA PRO A 195 -13.11 -17.40 -5.34
C PRO A 195 -12.09 -16.84 -6.33
N VAL A 196 -12.12 -17.33 -7.57
CA VAL A 196 -11.24 -16.89 -8.65
C VAL A 196 -12.08 -16.19 -9.72
N LYS A 197 -11.69 -14.96 -10.05
CA LYS A 197 -12.31 -14.14 -11.08
C LYS A 197 -11.58 -14.31 -12.40
N SER A 198 -12.28 -14.80 -13.42
CA SER A 198 -11.77 -14.97 -14.79
C SER A 198 -12.84 -14.56 -15.80
N SER A 199 -12.47 -13.85 -16.87
CA SER A 199 -13.39 -13.45 -17.95
C SER A 199 -14.70 -12.78 -17.48
N GLY A 200 -14.66 -12.08 -16.34
CA GLY A 200 -15.81 -11.38 -15.76
C GLY A 200 -16.74 -12.23 -14.89
N SER A 201 -16.53 -13.55 -14.80
CA SER A 201 -17.24 -14.44 -13.86
C SER A 201 -16.34 -14.85 -12.70
N ILE A 202 -16.96 -15.24 -11.58
CA ILE A 202 -16.26 -15.75 -10.39
C ILE A 202 -16.63 -17.23 -10.25
N THR A 203 -15.62 -18.09 -10.16
CA THR A 203 -15.79 -19.52 -9.89
C THR A 203 -15.00 -19.92 -8.65
N LEU A 204 -15.48 -20.92 -7.92
CA LEU A 204 -14.72 -21.47 -6.80
C LEU A 204 -13.75 -22.52 -7.32
N GLN A 205 -12.49 -22.42 -6.91
CA GLN A 205 -11.39 -23.29 -7.34
C GLN A 205 -10.70 -23.93 -6.13
N SER A 206 -10.02 -25.04 -6.38
CA SER A 206 -9.16 -25.70 -5.39
C SER A 206 -7.78 -25.05 -5.34
N ARG A 207 -6.99 -25.36 -4.31
CA ARG A 207 -5.58 -24.92 -4.22
C ARG A 207 -4.71 -25.40 -5.37
N GLU A 208 -5.07 -26.50 -6.02
CA GLU A 208 -4.31 -27.11 -7.12
C GLU A 208 -4.62 -26.48 -8.48
N SER A 209 -5.61 -25.60 -8.56
CA SER A 209 -5.99 -24.95 -9.80
C SER A 209 -5.00 -23.84 -10.19
N ASN A 210 -4.82 -23.64 -11.50
CA ASN A 210 -3.99 -22.55 -12.01
C ASN A 210 -4.72 -21.21 -11.93
N PHE A 211 -4.37 -20.42 -10.91
CA PHE A 211 -4.80 -19.04 -10.74
C PHE A 211 -3.67 -18.22 -10.12
N CYS A 212 -3.79 -16.89 -10.22
CA CYS A 212 -2.82 -15.95 -9.70
C CYS A 212 -3.35 -15.18 -8.48
N ILE A 213 -2.46 -14.84 -7.57
CA ILE A 213 -2.71 -13.97 -6.41
C ILE A 213 -2.11 -12.59 -6.67
N ILE A 214 -2.91 -11.55 -6.45
CA ILE A 214 -2.48 -10.17 -6.67
C ILE A 214 -1.56 -9.67 -5.56
N ASP A 215 -0.30 -9.46 -5.90
CA ASP A 215 0.70 -8.79 -5.04
C ASP A 215 1.33 -7.56 -5.73
N ARG A 216 1.21 -7.47 -7.06
CA ARG A 216 1.62 -6.34 -7.91
C ARG A 216 0.50 -5.90 -8.85
N THR A 217 -0.02 -4.68 -8.70
CA THR A 217 -1.13 -4.18 -9.53
C THR A 217 -0.77 -4.11 -11.01
N LYS A 218 0.47 -3.71 -11.37
CA LYS A 218 0.97 -3.72 -12.76
C LYS A 218 0.81 -5.10 -13.41
N LEU A 219 1.26 -6.16 -12.75
CA LEU A 219 1.14 -7.52 -13.27
C LEU A 219 -0.33 -7.97 -13.33
N ALA A 220 -1.12 -7.61 -12.32
CA ALA A 220 -2.54 -7.96 -12.30
C ALA A 220 -3.30 -7.31 -13.45
N GLU A 221 -2.99 -6.07 -13.82
CA GLU A 221 -3.58 -5.40 -14.98
C GLU A 221 -3.21 -6.09 -16.30
N ILE A 222 -1.96 -6.54 -16.43
CA ILE A 222 -1.46 -7.26 -17.62
C ILE A 222 -2.18 -8.61 -17.79
N PHE A 223 -2.30 -9.38 -16.70
CA PHE A 223 -2.77 -10.76 -16.76
C PHE A 223 -4.26 -10.94 -16.47
N ARG A 224 -4.97 -9.93 -15.96
CA ARG A 224 -6.44 -9.99 -15.75
C ARG A 224 -7.24 -10.45 -16.97
N PRO A 225 -6.90 -10.08 -18.22
CA PRO A 225 -7.60 -10.59 -19.40
C PRO A 225 -7.23 -12.04 -19.78
N HIS A 226 -6.16 -12.59 -19.21
CA HIS A 226 -5.48 -13.79 -19.70
C HIS A 226 -5.54 -14.97 -18.72
N THR A 227 -5.71 -14.71 -17.42
CA THR A 227 -5.75 -15.75 -16.38
C THR A 227 -6.71 -15.40 -15.25
N GLY A 228 -7.07 -16.40 -14.45
CA GLY A 228 -7.89 -16.21 -13.26
C GLY A 228 -7.09 -15.55 -12.14
N LEU A 229 -7.69 -14.53 -11.51
CA LEU A 229 -7.12 -13.88 -10.32
C LEU A 229 -7.98 -14.22 -9.11
N LEU A 230 -7.35 -14.56 -7.99
CA LEU A 230 -8.04 -14.66 -6.71
C LEU A 230 -8.81 -13.35 -6.46
N ASP A 231 -10.11 -13.45 -6.22
CA ASP A 231 -11.05 -12.32 -6.20
C ASP A 231 -10.94 -11.53 -4.90
N PHE A 232 -9.76 -11.00 -4.59
CA PHE A 232 -9.52 -10.05 -3.50
C PHE A 232 -8.70 -8.89 -4.06
N THR A 233 -8.87 -7.71 -3.46
CA THR A 233 -8.01 -6.55 -3.72
C THR A 233 -6.59 -6.79 -3.19
N LEU A 234 -5.63 -5.99 -3.63
CA LEU A 234 -4.25 -6.07 -3.14
C LEU A 234 -4.17 -5.87 -1.62
N GLU A 235 -4.96 -4.94 -1.09
CA GLU A 235 -5.06 -4.64 0.34
C GLU A 235 -5.63 -5.82 1.12
N GLU A 236 -6.70 -6.44 0.61
CA GLU A 236 -7.30 -7.63 1.21
C GLU A 236 -6.32 -8.81 1.19
N VAL A 237 -5.66 -9.10 0.07
CA VAL A 237 -4.65 -10.17 -0.03
C VAL A 237 -3.55 -9.99 1.00
N ARG A 238 -3.04 -8.76 1.19
CA ARG A 238 -2.03 -8.47 2.22
C ARG A 238 -2.54 -8.76 3.64
N SER A 239 -3.80 -8.46 3.92
CA SER A 239 -4.42 -8.76 5.22
C SER A 239 -4.66 -10.25 5.44
N LEU A 240 -4.76 -11.04 4.36
CA LEU A 240 -5.00 -12.48 4.36
C LEU A 240 -3.71 -13.33 4.48
N ALA A 241 -2.57 -12.70 4.79
CA ALA A 241 -1.28 -13.40 4.84
C ALA A 241 -1.30 -14.66 5.74
N PRO A 242 -1.86 -14.67 6.97
CA PRO A 242 -1.95 -15.88 7.78
C PRO A 242 -2.65 -17.05 7.06
N PHE A 243 -3.81 -16.79 6.48
CA PHE A 243 -4.60 -17.80 5.76
C PHE A 243 -3.91 -18.30 4.49
N LEU A 244 -3.37 -17.40 3.67
CA LEU A 244 -2.68 -17.76 2.43
C LEU A 244 -1.39 -18.54 2.68
N ASN A 245 -0.65 -18.17 3.74
CA ASN A 245 0.55 -18.90 4.15
C ASN A 245 0.20 -20.30 4.68
N ALA A 246 -0.85 -20.43 5.50
CA ALA A 246 -1.28 -21.71 6.07
C ALA A 246 -1.77 -22.71 5.00
N LEU A 247 -2.26 -22.23 3.86
CA LEU A 247 -2.63 -23.06 2.70
C LEU A 247 -1.51 -23.28 1.69
N GLU A 248 -0.33 -22.67 1.91
CA GLU A 248 0.82 -22.72 1.01
C GLU A 248 0.54 -22.11 -0.38
N LEU A 249 -0.29 -21.06 -0.46
CA LEU A 249 -0.70 -20.45 -1.73
C LEU A 249 0.22 -19.34 -2.23
N ARG A 250 1.31 -19.04 -1.53
CA ARG A 250 2.21 -17.91 -1.87
C ARG A 250 2.96 -18.12 -3.17
N ASP A 251 3.09 -19.37 -3.59
CA ASP A 251 3.68 -19.76 -4.86
C ASP A 251 2.81 -19.31 -6.06
N ASN A 252 1.57 -18.89 -5.80
CA ASN A 252 0.66 -18.33 -6.79
C ASN A 252 0.73 -16.79 -6.88
N ASP A 253 1.57 -16.13 -6.07
CA ASP A 253 1.76 -14.67 -6.14
C ASP A 253 2.27 -14.27 -7.55
N LEU A 254 1.70 -13.22 -8.13
CA LEU A 254 2.07 -12.77 -9.49
C LEU A 254 3.57 -12.45 -9.61
N SER A 255 4.18 -11.88 -8.57
CA SER A 255 5.63 -11.61 -8.60
C SER A 255 6.51 -12.85 -8.57
N TRP A 256 5.96 -13.98 -8.13
CA TRP A 256 6.65 -15.27 -8.12
C TRP A 256 6.47 -16.01 -9.46
N LEU A 257 5.23 -16.04 -9.98
CA LEU A 257 4.90 -16.74 -11.22
C LEU A 257 5.36 -16.02 -12.49
N CYS A 258 5.42 -14.68 -12.47
CA CYS A 258 5.71 -13.87 -13.64
C CYS A 258 7.21 -13.70 -13.86
N VAL A 259 7.67 -14.14 -15.04
CA VAL A 259 8.99 -13.84 -15.57
C VAL A 259 8.89 -12.59 -16.46
N GLU A 260 9.66 -11.55 -16.11
CA GLU A 260 9.80 -10.32 -16.91
C GLU A 260 11.10 -10.39 -17.73
N GLN A 261 11.01 -10.26 -19.05
CA GLN A 261 12.17 -10.21 -19.95
C GLN A 261 12.07 -9.00 -20.85
N THR A 262 13.18 -8.30 -21.12
CA THR A 262 13.17 -7.24 -22.13
C THR A 262 13.47 -7.82 -23.50
N ALA A 263 12.92 -7.21 -24.54
CA ALA A 263 13.16 -7.58 -25.93
C ALA A 263 13.30 -6.31 -26.79
N CYS A 264 14.07 -6.38 -27.86
CA CYS A 264 14.19 -5.31 -28.85
C CYS A 264 13.72 -5.81 -30.22
N SER A 265 12.78 -5.10 -30.86
CA SER A 265 12.24 -5.54 -32.15
C SER A 265 13.01 -5.02 -33.37
N ASP A 266 14.06 -4.23 -33.17
CA ASP A 266 14.96 -3.77 -34.22
C ASP A 266 16.44 -3.89 -33.83
N GLU A 267 17.34 -3.71 -34.79
CA GLU A 267 18.79 -3.74 -34.58
C GLU A 267 19.34 -2.46 -33.91
N GLY A 268 18.47 -1.47 -33.68
CA GLY A 268 18.84 -0.14 -33.23
C GLY A 268 19.81 0.58 -34.16
N VAL A 269 20.32 1.72 -33.72
CA VAL A 269 21.42 2.44 -34.40
C VAL A 269 22.60 2.49 -33.44
N VAL A 270 23.70 1.83 -33.81
CA VAL A 270 24.94 1.81 -33.01
C VAL A 270 25.40 3.25 -32.78
N ASP A 271 25.66 3.57 -31.53
CA ASP A 271 26.21 4.86 -31.11
C ASP A 271 27.70 4.69 -30.77
N PRO A 272 28.61 5.23 -31.59
CA PRO A 272 30.04 5.12 -31.37
C PRO A 272 30.51 5.76 -30.06
N VAL A 273 29.88 6.86 -29.64
CA VAL A 273 30.27 7.61 -28.44
C VAL A 273 29.85 6.82 -27.20
N LEU A 274 28.60 6.36 -27.14
CA LEU A 274 28.13 5.52 -26.02
C LEU A 274 28.88 4.19 -25.95
N THR A 275 29.18 3.58 -27.10
CA THR A 275 29.98 2.36 -27.18
C THR A 275 31.38 2.57 -26.62
N GLN A 276 32.07 3.65 -27.03
CA GLN A 276 33.40 3.97 -26.51
C GLN A 276 33.36 4.30 -25.01
N ASN A 277 32.33 5.00 -24.55
CA ASN A 277 32.11 5.33 -23.15
C ASN A 277 31.86 4.11 -22.28
N PHE A 278 31.13 3.11 -22.79
CA PHE A 278 30.97 1.82 -22.13
C PHE A 278 32.31 1.07 -22.06
N ALA A 279 33.05 0.99 -23.17
CA ALA A 279 34.34 0.31 -23.24
C ALA A 279 35.39 0.93 -22.29
N ARG A 280 35.43 2.26 -22.14
CA ARG A 280 36.30 2.96 -21.17
C ARG A 280 36.06 2.52 -19.73
N ARG A 281 34.89 1.94 -19.44
CA ARG A 281 34.48 1.54 -18.09
C ARG A 281 34.52 0.05 -17.84
N ALA A 282 34.85 -0.74 -18.88
CA ALA A 282 35.14 -2.16 -18.74
C ALA A 282 36.08 -2.49 -17.55
N PRO A 283 37.15 -1.72 -17.24
CA PRO A 283 37.99 -2.00 -16.08
C PRO A 283 37.23 -1.95 -14.74
N TYR A 284 36.28 -1.02 -14.58
CA TYR A 284 35.48 -0.88 -13.36
C TYR A 284 34.43 -1.99 -13.26
N LEU A 285 33.75 -2.30 -14.37
CA LEU A 285 32.78 -3.40 -14.43
C LEU A 285 33.43 -4.75 -14.12
N VAL A 286 34.65 -5.00 -14.62
CA VAL A 286 35.42 -6.19 -14.27
C VAL A 286 35.75 -6.24 -12.77
N ARG A 287 36.17 -5.11 -12.17
CA ARG A 287 36.44 -5.06 -10.72
C ARG A 287 35.19 -5.37 -9.91
N CYS A 288 34.03 -4.84 -10.32
CA CYS A 288 32.75 -5.13 -9.68
C CYS A 288 32.43 -6.62 -9.77
N ALA A 289 32.55 -7.20 -10.97
CA ALA A 289 32.26 -8.61 -11.21
C ALA A 289 33.18 -9.54 -10.41
N VAL A 290 34.50 -9.27 -10.38
CA VAL A 290 35.49 -10.01 -9.60
C VAL A 290 35.19 -9.93 -8.10
N SER A 291 34.89 -8.72 -7.59
CA SER A 291 34.62 -8.50 -6.17
C SER A 291 33.38 -9.24 -5.69
N ASN A 292 32.38 -9.37 -6.56
CA ASN A 292 31.13 -10.09 -6.29
C ASN A 292 31.19 -11.57 -6.65
N ARG A 293 32.37 -12.11 -7.02
CA ARG A 293 32.58 -13.53 -7.35
C ARG A 293 31.64 -14.05 -8.43
N THR A 294 31.43 -13.25 -9.48
CA THR A 294 30.63 -13.67 -10.65
C THR A 294 31.12 -15.03 -11.18
N PRO A 295 30.22 -15.94 -11.61
CA PRO A 295 30.60 -17.18 -12.28
C PRO A 295 31.26 -16.94 -13.64
N LEU A 296 31.10 -15.75 -14.23
CA LEU A 296 31.75 -15.37 -15.49
C LEU A 296 33.28 -15.21 -15.36
N VAL A 297 33.81 -15.13 -14.13
CA VAL A 297 35.25 -15.09 -13.84
C VAL A 297 35.69 -16.45 -13.30
N VAL A 298 35.94 -17.38 -14.22
CA VAL A 298 36.36 -18.74 -13.89
C VAL A 298 37.82 -18.74 -13.42
N GLN A 299 38.07 -19.27 -12.22
CA GLN A 299 39.42 -19.44 -11.65
C GLN A 299 40.26 -18.13 -11.59
N GLY A 300 39.60 -16.98 -11.45
CA GLY A 300 40.26 -15.68 -11.40
C GLY A 300 40.70 -15.13 -12.75
N ASN A 301 40.40 -15.81 -13.87
CA ASN A 301 40.70 -15.31 -15.21
C ASN A 301 39.63 -14.31 -15.68
N TYR A 302 39.86 -13.03 -15.41
CA TYR A 302 38.99 -11.93 -15.81
C TYR A 302 39.20 -11.47 -17.27
N GLN A 303 40.22 -11.97 -17.97
CA GLN A 303 40.58 -11.47 -19.32
C GLN A 303 39.48 -11.73 -20.34
N ASN A 304 38.78 -12.87 -20.23
CA ASN A 304 37.67 -13.18 -21.12
C ASN A 304 36.55 -12.15 -20.93
N LEU A 305 36.05 -11.98 -19.70
CA LEU A 305 35.03 -10.98 -19.38
C LEU A 305 35.45 -9.55 -19.81
N TYR A 306 36.71 -9.18 -19.56
CA TYR A 306 37.23 -7.88 -19.98
C TYR A 306 37.15 -7.70 -21.50
N GLN A 307 37.56 -8.71 -22.27
CA GLN A 307 37.48 -8.66 -23.74
C GLN A 307 36.02 -8.58 -24.22
N ARG A 308 35.10 -9.35 -23.61
CA ARG A 308 33.67 -9.28 -23.94
C ARG A 308 33.08 -7.89 -23.71
N LEU A 309 33.48 -7.23 -22.62
CA LEU A 309 33.06 -5.85 -22.32
C LEU A 309 33.63 -4.83 -23.32
N LEU A 310 34.86 -5.03 -23.82
CA LEU A 310 35.43 -4.19 -24.87
C LEU A 310 34.74 -4.41 -26.23
N ASP A 311 34.32 -5.65 -26.51
CA ASP A 311 33.62 -6.03 -27.74
C ASP A 311 32.11 -5.68 -27.70
N THR A 312 31.64 -5.08 -26.61
CA THR A 312 30.23 -4.70 -26.43
C THR A 312 29.88 -3.41 -27.16
N SER A 313 28.76 -3.40 -27.85
CA SER A 313 28.22 -2.22 -28.56
C SER A 313 26.98 -1.66 -27.86
N VAL A 314 26.78 -0.35 -27.96
CA VAL A 314 25.59 0.34 -27.44
C VAL A 314 24.82 0.93 -28.60
N SER A 315 23.55 0.53 -28.75
CA SER A 315 22.64 0.97 -29.82
C SER A 315 21.46 1.77 -29.27
N ARG A 316 21.12 2.87 -29.94
CA ARG A 316 19.94 3.69 -29.65
C ARG A 316 18.72 3.22 -30.42
N THR A 317 17.61 2.98 -29.73
CA THR A 317 16.34 2.52 -30.32
C THR A 317 15.13 3.05 -29.53
N GLU A 318 13.92 2.99 -30.09
CA GLU A 318 12.67 3.17 -29.34
C GLU A 318 11.85 1.86 -29.26
N ALA A 319 12.39 0.77 -29.82
CA ALA A 319 11.74 -0.51 -29.99
C ALA A 319 11.97 -1.49 -28.83
N ILE A 320 12.34 -0.97 -27.65
CA ILE A 320 12.56 -1.77 -26.45
C ILE A 320 11.21 -2.03 -25.78
N SER A 321 10.90 -3.30 -25.60
CA SER A 321 9.69 -3.79 -24.97
C SER A 321 10.02 -4.71 -23.78
N THR A 322 9.01 -5.00 -22.97
CA THR A 322 9.07 -5.98 -21.90
C THR A 322 8.02 -7.05 -22.17
N GLU A 323 8.44 -8.30 -22.15
CA GLU A 323 7.63 -9.49 -22.26
C GLU A 323 7.37 -10.06 -20.86
N TYR A 324 6.09 -10.26 -20.56
CA TYR A 324 5.63 -10.82 -19.29
C TYR A 324 5.11 -12.23 -19.56
N THR A 325 5.63 -13.21 -18.83
CA THR A 325 5.22 -14.62 -18.98
C THR A 325 4.94 -15.23 -17.62
N ILE A 326 3.73 -15.74 -17.40
CA ILE A 326 3.42 -16.56 -16.22
C ILE A 326 3.82 -18.00 -16.51
N ARG A 327 4.46 -18.66 -15.53
CA ARG A 327 4.79 -20.08 -15.57
C ARG A 327 4.25 -20.78 -14.33
N TYR A 328 3.28 -21.66 -14.52
CA TYR A 328 2.74 -22.50 -13.45
C TYR A 328 3.64 -23.72 -13.18
N GLN A 329 3.49 -24.33 -12.00
CA GLN A 329 4.32 -25.46 -11.57
C GLN A 329 4.10 -26.72 -12.40
N ASP A 330 2.91 -26.88 -12.97
CA ASP A 330 2.55 -27.98 -13.87
C ASP A 330 3.11 -27.82 -15.30
N GLY A 331 3.76 -26.68 -15.58
CA GLY A 331 4.33 -26.34 -16.87
C GLY A 331 3.40 -25.56 -17.80
N GLU A 332 2.18 -25.19 -17.38
CA GLU A 332 1.33 -24.28 -18.14
C GLU A 332 1.98 -22.88 -18.22
N ILE A 333 1.91 -22.26 -19.41
CA ILE A 333 2.52 -20.97 -19.70
C ILE A 333 1.47 -20.01 -20.26
N ILE A 334 1.41 -18.80 -19.70
CA ILE A 334 0.57 -17.70 -20.22
C ILE A 334 1.47 -16.55 -20.67
N GLY A 335 1.35 -16.17 -21.94
CA GLY A 335 2.21 -15.19 -22.60
C GLY A 335 3.16 -15.83 -23.62
N PRO A 336 4.22 -15.12 -24.06
CA PRO A 336 4.63 -13.79 -23.60
C PRO A 336 3.63 -12.70 -23.99
N ILE A 337 3.35 -11.77 -23.06
CA ILE A 337 2.59 -10.55 -23.33
C ILE A 337 3.60 -9.40 -23.45
N THR A 338 3.68 -8.78 -24.62
CA THR A 338 4.67 -7.73 -24.90
C THR A 338 4.07 -6.33 -24.68
N LEU A 339 4.72 -5.51 -23.85
CA LEU A 339 4.39 -4.09 -23.65
C LEU A 339 5.59 -3.20 -23.97
N ASN A 340 5.35 -2.03 -24.57
CA ASN A 340 6.38 -1.02 -24.82
C ASN A 340 6.76 -0.24 -23.54
N THR A 341 7.27 -0.98 -22.55
CA THR A 341 7.67 -0.47 -21.22
C THR A 341 9.14 -0.72 -20.90
N GLY A 342 9.88 -1.37 -21.81
CA GLY A 342 11.28 -1.70 -21.59
C GLY A 342 12.17 -0.45 -21.70
N HIS A 343 13.20 -0.36 -20.85
CA HIS A 343 14.11 0.79 -20.84
C HIS A 343 15.55 0.39 -21.18
N VAL A 344 15.87 -0.91 -21.17
CA VAL A 344 17.16 -1.44 -21.59
C VAL A 344 16.94 -2.86 -22.08
N HIS A 345 17.69 -3.28 -23.08
CA HIS A 345 17.80 -4.68 -23.45
C HIS A 345 19.26 -5.03 -23.70
N ILE A 346 19.69 -6.20 -23.23
CA ILE A 346 21.05 -6.69 -23.47
C ILE A 346 20.90 -8.06 -24.11
N GLN A 347 21.52 -8.23 -25.27
CA GLN A 347 21.57 -9.52 -25.96
C GLN A 347 23.00 -9.90 -26.31
N GLU A 348 23.22 -11.20 -26.49
CA GLU A 348 24.47 -11.74 -27.00
C GLU A 348 24.70 -11.28 -28.45
N HIS A 349 25.89 -10.74 -28.73
CA HIS A 349 26.25 -10.30 -30.08
C HIS A 349 27.74 -10.44 -30.34
N GLY A 350 28.11 -11.33 -31.27
CA GLY A 350 29.51 -11.62 -31.58
C GLY A 350 30.24 -12.20 -30.37
N ASN A 351 31.33 -11.53 -29.96
CA ASN A 351 32.11 -11.92 -28.77
C ASN A 351 31.68 -11.17 -27.50
N GLY A 352 30.86 -10.12 -27.62
CA GLY A 352 30.42 -9.27 -26.52
C GLY A 352 28.89 -9.25 -26.42
N TRP A 353 28.37 -8.10 -26.03
CA TRP A 353 26.93 -7.85 -25.97
C TRP A 353 26.52 -6.69 -26.87
N GLN A 354 25.23 -6.62 -27.19
CA GLN A 354 24.60 -5.45 -27.75
C GLN A 354 23.61 -4.90 -26.73
N ILE A 355 23.89 -3.69 -26.26
CA ILE A 355 23.07 -2.98 -25.27
C ILE A 355 22.19 -1.99 -26.01
N PHE A 356 20.88 -2.16 -25.89
CA PHE A 356 19.88 -1.25 -26.43
C PHE A 356 19.46 -0.25 -25.38
N VAL A 357 19.52 1.03 -25.73
CA VAL A 357 19.11 2.16 -24.88
C VAL A 357 18.10 3.04 -25.63
N PRO A 358 17.17 3.70 -24.92
CA PRO A 358 16.16 4.55 -25.53
C PRO A 358 16.76 5.80 -26.21
N ARG A 359 16.09 6.36 -27.21
CA ARG A 359 16.47 7.65 -27.82
C ARG A 359 15.92 8.83 -27.01
N SER A 360 14.72 8.69 -26.49
CA SER A 360 13.96 9.70 -25.76
C SER A 360 14.59 10.03 -24.41
N ARG A 361 14.67 11.33 -24.10
CA ARG A 361 15.33 11.86 -22.90
C ARG A 361 14.74 11.28 -21.60
N ASN A 362 13.41 11.24 -21.48
CA ASN A 362 12.73 10.76 -20.29
C ASN A 362 12.98 9.26 -20.02
N ARG A 363 13.02 8.42 -21.06
CA ARG A 363 13.32 6.98 -20.90
C ARG A 363 14.81 6.73 -20.67
N LYS A 364 15.69 7.57 -21.20
CA LYS A 364 17.14 7.50 -20.97
C LYS A 364 17.48 7.65 -19.49
N GLU A 365 16.85 8.59 -18.81
CA GLU A 365 17.10 8.81 -17.38
C GLU A 365 16.79 7.55 -16.57
N ILE A 366 15.59 6.95 -16.76
CA ILE A 366 15.20 5.68 -16.12
C ILE A 366 16.14 4.53 -16.51
N CYS A 367 16.53 4.47 -17.80
CA CYS A 367 17.46 3.49 -18.32
C CYS A 367 18.80 3.55 -17.56
N TYR A 368 19.44 4.70 -17.55
CA TYR A 368 20.81 4.84 -17.03
C TYR A 368 20.87 4.84 -15.50
N MET A 369 19.88 5.42 -14.82
CA MET A 369 19.88 5.53 -13.35
C MET A 369 19.43 4.26 -12.65
N ARG A 370 18.69 3.36 -13.32
CA ARG A 370 18.12 2.17 -12.66
C ARG A 370 18.22 0.90 -13.49
N GLU A 371 17.65 0.92 -14.69
CA GLU A 371 17.39 -0.33 -15.42
C GLU A 371 18.66 -0.95 -16.01
N LEU A 372 19.57 -0.14 -16.57
CA LEU A 372 20.85 -0.60 -17.10
C LEU A 372 21.78 -1.14 -16.00
N PRO A 373 21.98 -0.45 -14.84
CA PRO A 373 22.69 -1.04 -13.71
C PRO A 373 22.12 -2.41 -13.30
N ASN A 374 20.80 -2.53 -13.18
CA ASN A 374 20.14 -3.78 -12.81
C ASN A 374 20.27 -4.87 -13.89
N ALA A 375 20.25 -4.49 -15.17
CA ALA A 375 20.45 -5.42 -16.27
C ALA A 375 21.89 -5.96 -16.33
N LEU A 376 22.89 -5.10 -16.13
CA LEU A 376 24.30 -5.50 -16.04
C LEU A 376 24.58 -6.37 -14.81
N ALA A 377 23.97 -6.02 -13.68
CA ALA A 377 23.98 -6.83 -12.46
C ALA A 377 23.48 -8.26 -12.69
N SER A 378 22.30 -8.36 -13.33
CA SER A 378 21.68 -9.63 -13.67
C SER A 378 22.53 -10.43 -14.65
N LEU A 379 23.09 -9.75 -15.67
CA LEU A 379 24.02 -10.34 -16.64
C LEU A 379 25.27 -10.92 -15.97
N PHE A 380 25.78 -10.26 -14.93
CA PHE A 380 26.95 -10.73 -14.18
C PHE A 380 26.60 -11.70 -13.04
N GLU A 381 25.33 -12.07 -12.89
CA GLU A 381 24.83 -12.92 -11.79
C GLU A 381 25.31 -12.41 -10.41
N ILE A 382 25.24 -11.09 -10.21
CA ILE A 382 25.56 -10.44 -8.95
C ILE A 382 24.29 -10.35 -8.11
N ASP A 383 24.32 -10.87 -6.89
CA ASP A 383 23.18 -10.83 -5.95
C ASP A 383 23.10 -9.44 -5.26
N PHE A 384 22.04 -8.69 -5.56
CA PHE A 384 21.79 -7.35 -4.99
C PHE A 384 21.08 -7.38 -3.64
N SER A 385 20.87 -8.56 -3.03
CA SER A 385 20.20 -8.70 -1.73
C SER A 385 21.01 -8.15 -0.53
N ALA A 386 22.25 -7.72 -0.74
CA ALA A 386 23.06 -7.01 0.24
C ALA A 386 23.33 -5.58 -0.22
N GLU A 387 23.16 -4.61 0.70
CA GLU A 387 23.70 -3.26 0.61
C GLU A 387 25.16 -3.32 0.12
N ALA A 388 25.41 -3.05 -1.18
CA ALA A 388 26.73 -3.14 -1.78
C ALA A 388 27.09 -1.87 -2.58
N PRO A 389 28.36 -1.43 -2.55
CA PRO A 389 28.76 -0.02 -2.64
C PRO A 389 28.99 0.53 -4.06
N TYR A 390 28.46 -0.10 -5.11
CA TYR A 390 28.95 0.13 -6.49
C TYR A 390 27.92 0.68 -7.49
N THR A 391 26.74 1.13 -7.05
CA THR A 391 25.83 1.89 -7.92
C THR A 391 26.42 3.23 -8.36
N SER A 392 27.27 3.85 -7.53
CA SER A 392 27.92 5.14 -7.85
C SER A 392 28.86 5.10 -9.07
N ASP A 393 29.50 3.96 -9.32
CA ASP A 393 30.40 3.78 -10.46
C ASP A 393 29.63 3.53 -11.77
N ILE A 394 28.35 3.13 -11.69
CA ILE A 394 27.46 2.98 -12.84
C ILE A 394 26.63 4.26 -13.10
N GLU A 395 26.27 5.00 -12.06
CA GLU A 395 25.58 6.30 -12.19
C GLU A 395 26.50 7.40 -12.76
N SER A 396 27.79 7.40 -12.40
CA SER A 396 28.80 8.32 -12.99
C SER A 396 29.13 8.03 -14.46
N ILE A 397 28.49 7.03 -15.09
CA ILE A 397 28.79 6.60 -16.45
C ILE A 397 28.22 7.55 -17.53
N TYR A 398 27.22 8.36 -17.21
CA TYR A 398 26.51 9.12 -18.24
C TYR A 398 26.26 10.61 -17.90
N GLU A 399 26.79 11.11 -16.79
CA GLU A 399 26.74 12.55 -16.46
C GLU A 399 27.72 13.39 -17.33
N ASP A 400 28.67 12.75 -18.01
CA ASP A 400 29.63 13.43 -18.89
C ASP A 400 29.26 13.29 -20.38
N GLN A 401 28.98 14.46 -20.99
CA GLN A 401 28.95 14.79 -22.43
C GLN A 401 27.59 14.77 -23.17
N ASP A 402 26.83 15.85 -22.95
CA ASP A 402 25.93 16.49 -23.95
C ASP A 402 26.55 17.86 -24.35
N GLU A 403 27.87 17.88 -24.60
CA GLU A 403 28.51 18.97 -25.35
C GLU A 403 28.57 18.52 -26.81
N ASP A 404 28.10 19.40 -27.71
CA ASP A 404 28.11 19.29 -29.18
C ASP A 404 26.94 18.58 -29.87
N GLU A 405 25.77 19.24 -29.87
CA GLU A 405 24.94 19.31 -31.09
C GLU A 405 24.49 20.78 -31.27
N GLU A 406 25.31 21.56 -31.99
CA GLU A 406 24.88 22.81 -32.63
C GLU A 406 23.85 22.45 -33.71
N GLU A 407 22.61 22.92 -33.53
CA GLU A 407 21.58 22.85 -34.54
C GLU A 407 21.94 23.87 -35.65
N ILE A 408 22.53 23.38 -36.74
CA ILE A 408 22.79 24.16 -37.95
C ILE A 408 21.43 24.57 -38.54
N THR A 409 21.01 25.80 -38.27
CA THR A 409 19.91 26.44 -39.01
C THR A 409 20.42 26.84 -40.40
N PRO A 410 19.85 26.36 -41.52
CA PRO A 410 20.14 26.93 -42.83
C PRO A 410 19.27 28.18 -43.05
N SER A 411 19.93 29.32 -43.17
CA SER A 411 19.36 30.59 -43.62
C SER A 411 18.80 30.51 -45.05
N SER A 412 17.58 31.04 -45.21
CA SER A 412 16.85 31.52 -46.41
C SER A 412 17.42 31.31 -47.84
N ARG A 413 16.55 30.84 -48.75
CA ARG A 413 16.11 31.61 -49.96
C ARG A 413 14.92 30.97 -50.73
N ASN A 414 13.93 31.83 -50.98
CA ASN A 414 12.73 31.78 -51.84
C ASN A 414 12.61 30.77 -53.01
N SER A 415 11.41 30.20 -53.14
CA SER A 415 10.40 30.40 -54.22
C SER A 415 9.33 29.30 -54.03
N GLY A 416 8.05 29.57 -53.76
CA GLY A 416 7.08 30.16 -54.67
C GLY A 416 6.38 29.06 -55.48
N GLN A 417 5.22 28.55 -55.02
CA GLN A 417 3.99 28.37 -55.82
C GLN A 417 2.87 27.68 -55.01
N ASP A 418 1.69 28.27 -55.16
CA ASP A 418 0.37 27.83 -54.70
C ASP A 418 -0.02 26.44 -55.21
N GLU A 419 -0.74 25.67 -54.39
CA GLU A 419 -1.91 24.95 -54.90
C GLU A 419 -3.01 24.81 -53.83
N ARG A 420 -4.21 25.18 -54.27
CA ARG A 420 -5.43 25.43 -53.51
C ARG A 420 -6.34 24.21 -53.66
N ILE A 421 -6.87 23.63 -52.58
CA ILE A 421 -8.13 22.86 -52.64
C ILE A 421 -9.04 23.26 -51.46
N GLN A 422 -10.19 23.83 -51.81
CA GLN A 422 -11.31 24.24 -50.95
C GLN A 422 -12.13 23.03 -50.50
N ILE A 423 -12.61 22.98 -49.25
CA ILE A 423 -13.93 22.41 -48.93
C ILE A 423 -14.64 23.21 -47.82
N SER A 424 -15.72 23.89 -48.24
CA SER A 424 -17.06 24.03 -47.63
C SER A 424 -17.22 24.43 -46.15
N THR A 425 -17.64 25.68 -45.96
CA THR A 425 -18.30 26.20 -44.75
C THR A 425 -19.72 25.66 -44.62
N ARG A 426 -20.01 24.98 -43.50
CA ARG A 426 -21.39 24.75 -43.03
C ARG A 426 -21.49 25.14 -41.56
N SER A 427 -22.09 26.30 -41.33
CA SER A 427 -22.49 26.82 -40.03
C SER A 427 -23.65 26.01 -39.46
N VAL A 428 -23.46 25.40 -38.29
CA VAL A 428 -24.54 24.95 -37.41
C VAL A 428 -24.22 25.48 -36.01
N SER A 429 -25.11 26.36 -35.54
CA SER A 429 -25.19 26.86 -34.18
C SER A 429 -25.28 25.70 -33.19
N ALA A 430 -24.30 25.58 -32.29
CA ALA A 430 -24.40 24.77 -31.09
C ALA A 430 -24.01 25.64 -29.90
N ALA A 431 -24.86 25.58 -28.87
CA ALA A 431 -24.76 26.34 -27.63
C ALA A 431 -23.36 26.28 -27.01
N ILE A 432 -22.96 27.37 -26.37
CA ILE A 432 -21.82 27.45 -25.46
C ILE A 432 -21.97 26.31 -24.45
N PRO A 433 -21.10 25.28 -24.45
CA PRO A 433 -21.00 24.39 -23.32
C PRO A 433 -20.32 25.18 -22.22
N GLU A 434 -20.96 25.21 -21.05
CA GLU A 434 -20.33 25.66 -19.83
C GLU A 434 -18.92 25.07 -19.71
N ARG A 435 -18.01 25.93 -19.28
CA ARG A 435 -16.60 25.67 -18.97
C ARG A 435 -16.46 24.29 -18.31
N ASN A 436 -15.97 23.30 -19.06
CA ASN A 436 -15.64 21.99 -18.51
C ASN A 436 -14.70 22.20 -17.31
N GLU A 437 -15.17 21.84 -16.12
CA GLU A 437 -14.33 21.59 -14.96
C GLU A 437 -13.24 20.62 -15.39
N PHE A 438 -11.98 21.07 -15.43
CA PHE A 438 -10.83 20.18 -15.58
C PHE A 438 -10.95 19.11 -14.49
N ALA A 439 -10.99 17.84 -14.90
CA ALA A 439 -11.12 16.71 -13.98
C ALA A 439 -10.07 16.84 -12.86
N ARG A 440 -10.54 17.06 -11.62
CA ARG A 440 -9.65 17.17 -10.46
C ARG A 440 -8.91 15.84 -10.30
N THR A 441 -7.58 15.90 -10.32
CA THR A 441 -6.73 14.76 -9.98
C THR A 441 -6.32 14.88 -8.52
N ALA A 442 -6.14 13.75 -7.83
CA ALA A 442 -5.70 13.74 -6.43
C ALA A 442 -4.34 14.46 -6.24
N TYR A 443 -3.46 14.37 -7.24
CA TYR A 443 -2.21 15.15 -7.27
C TYR A 443 -2.49 16.65 -7.41
N GLY A 444 -3.40 17.07 -8.29
CA GLY A 444 -3.83 18.46 -8.43
C GLY A 444 -4.43 19.03 -7.13
N ASP A 445 -5.23 18.25 -6.40
CA ASP A 445 -5.79 18.63 -5.10
C ASP A 445 -4.70 18.75 -4.02
N LEU A 446 -3.69 17.89 -4.05
CA LEU A 446 -2.50 18.07 -3.21
C LEU A 446 -1.77 19.37 -3.54
N LEU A 447 -1.51 19.67 -4.83
CA LEU A 447 -0.82 20.90 -5.23
C LEU A 447 -1.59 22.15 -4.78
N ASN A 448 -2.93 22.13 -4.85
CA ASN A 448 -3.78 23.19 -4.28
C ASN A 448 -3.50 23.40 -2.79
N ASN A 449 -3.44 22.32 -2.00
CA ASN A 449 -3.15 22.42 -0.56
C ASN A 449 -1.73 22.95 -0.32
N VAL A 450 -0.74 22.48 -1.08
CA VAL A 450 0.65 22.97 -1.01
C VAL A 450 0.70 24.49 -1.22
N ILE A 451 0.06 24.99 -2.28
CA ILE A 451 0.00 26.43 -2.60
C ILE A 451 -0.67 27.21 -1.47
N GLN A 452 -1.80 26.72 -0.96
CA GLN A 452 -2.53 27.38 0.12
C GLN A 452 -1.70 27.51 1.41
N ILE A 453 -0.94 26.47 1.77
CA ILE A 453 -0.07 26.52 2.95
C ILE A 453 1.13 27.44 2.67
N ALA A 454 1.81 27.27 1.53
CA ALA A 454 3.01 28.04 1.18
C ALA A 454 2.75 29.54 1.16
N ARG A 455 1.62 29.99 0.58
CA ARG A 455 1.23 31.42 0.53
C ARG A 455 0.95 32.03 1.90
N ARG A 456 0.73 31.22 2.94
CA ARG A 456 0.51 31.67 4.33
C ARG A 456 1.73 31.44 5.23
N ALA A 457 2.71 30.68 4.75
CA ALA A 457 3.92 30.36 5.49
C ALA A 457 4.93 31.52 5.44
N SER A 458 5.90 31.45 6.35
CA SER A 458 7.08 32.31 6.38
C SER A 458 8.31 31.45 6.64
N ILE A 459 9.51 31.93 6.29
CA ILE A 459 10.75 31.22 6.63
C ILE A 459 10.83 31.13 8.17
N PRO A 460 10.88 29.91 8.75
CA PRO A 460 10.86 29.74 10.19
C PRO A 460 12.19 30.16 10.81
N ASP A 461 12.14 30.68 12.04
CA ASP A 461 13.34 30.99 12.82
C ASP A 461 14.27 29.78 12.94
N ARG A 462 15.58 30.01 12.95
CA ARG A 462 16.61 28.95 13.02
C ARG A 462 16.40 27.97 14.18
N ASN A 463 15.83 28.44 15.29
CA ASN A 463 15.58 27.67 16.51
C ASN A 463 14.09 27.31 16.68
N ALA A 464 13.27 27.43 15.64
CA ALA A 464 11.86 27.07 15.70
C ALA A 464 11.69 25.57 16.03
N ALA A 465 10.70 25.26 16.85
CA ALA A 465 10.39 23.88 17.20
C ALA A 465 9.94 23.10 15.95
N ILE A 466 10.46 21.88 15.80
CA ILE A 466 10.07 21.00 14.70
C ILE A 466 8.65 20.49 14.95
N SER A 467 7.72 20.83 14.07
CA SER A 467 6.37 20.29 14.11
C SER A 467 6.39 18.76 13.93
N GLY A 468 5.75 18.05 14.86
CA GLY A 468 5.51 16.62 14.74
C GLY A 468 4.61 16.28 13.55
N PRO A 469 4.41 14.98 13.27
CA PRO A 469 3.51 14.55 12.21
C PRO A 469 2.06 14.91 12.58
N GLY A 470 1.49 15.90 11.89
CA GLY A 470 0.09 16.30 11.99
C GLY A 470 -0.87 15.36 11.26
N GLN A 471 -2.11 15.81 11.10
CA GLN A 471 -3.15 15.05 10.40
C GLN A 471 -2.98 15.21 8.88
N PHE A 472 -3.31 14.16 8.12
CA PHE A 472 -3.40 14.29 6.67
C PHE A 472 -4.54 15.24 6.28
N HIS A 473 -4.37 15.96 5.17
CA HIS A 473 -5.44 16.82 4.68
C HIS A 473 -6.72 16.01 4.38
N PRO A 474 -7.92 16.57 4.65
CA PRO A 474 -9.17 15.91 4.32
C PRO A 474 -9.22 15.51 2.84
N GLY A 475 -9.46 14.22 2.57
CA GLY A 475 -9.49 13.68 1.21
C GLY A 475 -8.12 13.36 0.60
N HIS A 476 -7.02 13.60 1.31
CA HIS A 476 -5.70 13.18 0.83
C HIS A 476 -5.52 11.67 1.00
N ILE A 477 -5.39 10.98 -0.12
CA ILE A 477 -4.98 9.57 -0.19
C ILE A 477 -3.62 9.53 -0.87
N HIS A 478 -2.58 9.13 -0.13
CA HIS A 478 -1.19 9.17 -0.58
C HIS A 478 -0.98 8.44 -1.92
N ASN A 479 -1.53 7.23 -2.06
CA ASN A 479 -1.40 6.44 -3.28
C ASN A 479 -2.16 7.04 -4.47
N ASP A 480 -3.25 7.76 -4.23
CA ASP A 480 -4.00 8.42 -5.31
C ASP A 480 -3.25 9.67 -5.79
N ALA A 481 -2.57 10.37 -4.88
CA ALA A 481 -1.81 11.58 -5.19
C ALA A 481 -0.46 11.30 -5.85
N PHE A 482 0.25 10.24 -5.43
CA PHE A 482 1.63 9.97 -5.86
C PHE A 482 1.81 8.60 -6.56
N GLY A 483 0.76 7.78 -6.63
CA GLY A 483 0.88 6.37 -7.02
C GLY A 483 1.43 5.48 -5.88
N VAL A 484 1.47 4.17 -6.11
CA VAL A 484 2.09 3.23 -5.16
C VAL A 484 3.59 3.17 -5.42
N ARG A 485 4.41 3.53 -4.42
CA ARG A 485 5.88 3.58 -4.55
C ARG A 485 6.50 2.28 -5.11
N SER A 486 5.97 1.12 -4.74
CA SER A 486 6.44 -0.19 -5.22
C SER A 486 6.06 -0.51 -6.67
N GLN A 487 5.28 0.34 -7.35
CA GLN A 487 4.76 0.14 -8.71
C GLN A 487 5.32 1.17 -9.71
N GLY A 488 5.96 2.22 -9.22
CA GLY A 488 6.45 3.33 -10.04
C GLY A 488 7.24 4.33 -9.21
N GLN A 489 8.27 3.86 -8.50
CA GLN A 489 9.05 4.65 -7.52
C GLN A 489 9.51 6.00 -8.06
N MET A 490 9.87 6.08 -9.34
CA MET A 490 10.39 7.31 -9.94
C MET A 490 9.30 8.36 -10.15
N ASN A 491 8.16 8.02 -10.74
CA ASN A 491 7.04 8.98 -10.85
C ASN A 491 6.54 9.43 -9.48
N HIS A 492 6.50 8.50 -8.51
CA HIS A 492 6.12 8.78 -7.13
C HIS A 492 7.11 9.75 -6.45
N ASP A 493 8.40 9.44 -6.46
CA ASP A 493 9.44 10.24 -5.79
C ASP A 493 9.62 11.60 -6.51
N VAL A 494 9.46 11.67 -7.84
CA VAL A 494 9.50 12.91 -8.64
C VAL A 494 8.32 13.83 -8.34
N GLN A 495 7.10 13.29 -8.22
CA GLN A 495 5.92 14.08 -7.82
C GLN A 495 6.04 14.64 -6.40
N ILE A 496 6.60 13.87 -5.47
CA ILE A 496 6.92 14.35 -4.11
C ILE A 496 7.94 15.49 -4.17
N GLY A 497 9.02 15.31 -4.95
CA GLY A 497 10.04 16.33 -5.18
C GLY A 497 9.44 17.63 -5.71
N ALA A 498 8.70 17.55 -6.82
CA ALA A 498 8.11 18.70 -7.50
C ALA A 498 7.10 19.44 -6.61
N ALA A 499 6.27 18.72 -5.84
CA ALA A 499 5.34 19.33 -4.90
C ALA A 499 6.07 20.07 -3.75
N GLY A 500 7.20 19.56 -3.27
CA GLY A 500 8.00 20.28 -2.28
C GLY A 500 8.76 21.48 -2.87
N GLU A 501 9.26 21.37 -4.11
CA GLU A 501 9.81 22.52 -4.82
C GLU A 501 8.75 23.61 -5.03
N LEU A 502 7.51 23.24 -5.34
CA LEU A 502 6.37 24.17 -5.43
C LEU A 502 6.14 24.90 -4.11
N PHE A 503 6.20 24.18 -2.99
CA PHE A 503 6.08 24.79 -1.67
C PHE A 503 7.11 25.90 -1.45
N VAL A 504 8.38 25.62 -1.77
CA VAL A 504 9.48 26.59 -1.60
C VAL A 504 9.34 27.75 -2.59
N TYR A 505 8.98 27.47 -3.84
CA TYR A 505 8.73 28.49 -4.86
C TYR A 505 7.65 29.48 -4.40
N GLU A 506 6.48 28.99 -3.98
CA GLU A 506 5.37 29.85 -3.52
C GLU A 506 5.72 30.61 -2.24
N LEU A 507 6.43 29.98 -1.30
CA LEU A 507 6.93 30.61 -0.08
C LEU A 507 7.83 31.82 -0.40
N LEU A 508 8.78 31.64 -1.32
CA LEU A 508 9.72 32.69 -1.73
C LEU A 508 9.04 33.78 -2.56
N ALA A 509 8.19 33.39 -3.52
CA ALA A 509 7.45 34.32 -4.37
C ALA A 509 6.58 35.29 -3.55
N ASN A 510 6.05 34.84 -2.41
CA ASN A 510 5.19 35.65 -1.53
C ASN A 510 5.87 36.94 -1.03
N PHE A 511 7.19 36.96 -0.86
CA PHE A 511 7.90 38.14 -0.34
C PHE A 511 9.08 38.62 -1.20
N LEU A 512 9.43 37.90 -2.28
CA LEU A 512 10.47 38.30 -3.24
C LEU A 512 9.91 38.83 -4.56
N SER A 513 8.60 38.71 -4.80
CA SER A 513 7.95 39.31 -5.97
C SER A 513 8.09 40.84 -5.99
N PRO A 514 8.33 41.47 -7.16
CA PRO A 514 8.38 40.89 -8.51
C PRO A 514 9.78 40.42 -8.94
N SER A 515 10.80 40.53 -8.08
CA SER A 515 12.19 40.17 -8.43
C SER A 515 12.43 38.66 -8.56
N PHE A 516 11.50 37.85 -8.05
CA PHE A 516 11.48 36.39 -8.11
C PHE A 516 10.22 35.91 -8.86
N GLY A 517 10.37 34.93 -9.75
CA GLY A 517 9.26 34.33 -10.49
C GLY A 517 9.65 33.02 -11.17
N TRP A 518 8.81 32.53 -12.09
CA TRP A 518 8.93 31.19 -12.69
C TRP A 518 10.32 30.88 -13.28
N SER A 519 10.99 31.89 -13.85
CA SER A 519 12.34 31.72 -14.43
C SER A 519 13.44 31.42 -13.41
N ASN A 520 13.19 31.64 -12.11
CA ASN A 520 14.10 31.29 -11.02
C ASN A 520 14.01 29.81 -10.63
N TRP A 521 12.93 29.12 -11.03
CA TRP A 521 12.77 27.69 -10.80
C TRP A 521 13.52 26.93 -11.91
N THR A 522 14.72 26.48 -11.56
CA THR A 522 15.71 25.90 -12.48
C THR A 522 15.79 24.38 -12.38
N SER A 523 14.67 23.74 -12.04
CA SER A 523 14.52 22.28 -11.90
C SER A 523 13.76 21.70 -13.10
N THR A 524 14.20 20.53 -13.55
CA THR A 524 13.66 19.69 -14.63
C THR A 524 12.35 19.03 -14.22
N ILE A 525 12.12 18.85 -12.91
CA ILE A 525 10.87 18.28 -12.41
C ILE A 525 9.75 19.31 -12.28
N ASN A 526 10.00 20.59 -12.57
CA ASN A 526 8.97 21.64 -12.53
C ASN A 526 7.83 21.41 -13.55
N SER A 527 8.08 20.62 -14.60
CA SER A 527 7.08 20.23 -15.60
C SER A 527 5.89 19.47 -15.00
N HIS A 528 6.09 18.79 -13.86
CA HIS A 528 5.04 18.08 -13.14
C HIS A 528 4.02 19.02 -12.49
N ILE A 529 4.29 20.32 -12.41
CA ILE A 529 3.39 21.32 -11.84
C ILE A 529 2.43 21.90 -12.88
N LEU A 530 2.73 21.74 -14.18
CA LEU A 530 1.94 22.29 -15.28
C LEU A 530 0.51 21.72 -15.38
N ILE A 531 0.22 20.62 -14.65
CA ILE A 531 -1.13 20.09 -14.49
C ILE A 531 -2.04 21.05 -13.68
N HIS A 532 -1.46 21.93 -12.87
CA HIS A 532 -2.21 22.86 -12.03
C HIS A 532 -2.57 24.14 -12.82
N PRO A 533 -3.83 24.62 -12.76
CA PRO A 533 -4.29 25.76 -13.57
C PRO A 533 -3.48 27.05 -13.42
N ASP A 534 -2.97 27.35 -12.22
CA ASP A 534 -2.14 28.56 -11.99
C ASP A 534 -0.81 28.55 -12.78
N TYR A 535 -0.35 27.38 -13.25
CA TYR A 535 0.94 27.24 -13.95
C TYR A 535 0.83 26.58 -15.32
N SER A 536 -0.38 26.22 -15.79
CA SER A 536 -0.55 25.46 -17.03
C SER A 536 -0.09 26.18 -18.29
N GLU A 537 0.04 27.51 -18.23
CA GLU A 537 0.55 28.33 -19.35
C GLU A 537 2.08 28.51 -19.31
N ASN A 538 2.75 28.05 -18.25
CA ASN A 538 4.19 28.11 -18.17
C ASN A 538 4.85 27.01 -19.01
N LEU A 539 6.11 27.24 -19.36
CA LEU A 539 6.94 26.24 -20.02
C LEU A 539 7.82 25.54 -18.99
N PRO A 540 8.10 24.23 -19.17
CA PRO A 540 9.13 23.52 -18.42
C PRO A 540 10.45 24.29 -18.47
N TRP A 541 11.26 24.16 -17.42
CA TRP A 541 12.58 24.78 -17.44
C TRP A 541 13.41 24.21 -18.60
N PRO A 542 13.93 25.05 -19.52
CA PRO A 542 14.55 24.58 -20.77
C PRO A 542 16.00 24.10 -20.58
N GLY A 543 16.55 24.20 -19.37
CA GLY A 543 17.96 23.92 -19.11
C GLY A 543 18.33 22.44 -19.25
N ARG A 544 19.58 22.21 -19.63
CA ARG A 544 20.13 20.86 -19.86
C ARG A 544 20.79 20.25 -18.63
N ARG A 545 21.27 21.08 -17.68
CA ARG A 545 21.96 20.66 -16.44
C ARG A 545 21.53 21.52 -15.25
N GLU A 546 20.90 20.91 -14.27
CA GLU A 546 20.54 21.56 -13.01
C GLU A 546 21.79 21.77 -12.16
N THR A 547 21.93 22.99 -11.61
CA THR A 547 22.94 23.30 -10.59
C THR A 547 22.31 23.41 -9.20
N SER A 548 21.06 23.87 -9.13
CA SER A 548 20.20 23.82 -7.96
C SER A 548 18.74 23.99 -8.41
N ASP A 549 17.79 23.54 -7.61
CA ASP A 549 16.36 23.55 -7.97
C ASP A 549 15.83 24.98 -8.17
N ILE A 550 16.29 25.91 -7.34
CA ILE A 550 15.97 27.35 -7.45
C ILE A 550 17.27 28.17 -7.45
N ARG A 551 17.36 29.13 -8.36
CA ARG A 551 18.46 30.11 -8.43
C ARG A 551 17.94 31.53 -8.35
N TYR A 552 18.45 32.30 -7.40
CA TYR A 552 17.99 33.66 -7.16
C TYR A 552 19.14 34.63 -6.87
N VAL A 553 19.26 35.67 -7.68
CA VAL A 553 20.21 36.76 -7.44
C VAL A 553 19.52 37.82 -6.58
N ASP A 554 19.90 37.92 -5.30
CA ASP A 554 19.23 38.75 -4.30
C ASP A 554 19.68 40.22 -4.40
N ARG A 555 19.36 40.87 -5.53
CA ARG A 555 19.84 42.23 -5.87
C ARG A 555 19.48 43.29 -4.84
N GLU A 556 18.35 43.10 -4.15
CA GLU A 556 17.81 44.05 -3.16
C GLU A 556 18.06 43.59 -1.71
N SER A 557 18.84 42.51 -1.50
CA SER A 557 19.16 41.96 -0.18
C SER A 557 17.93 41.49 0.61
N VAL A 558 16.78 41.25 -0.03
CA VAL A 558 15.52 40.95 0.65
C VAL A 558 15.58 39.57 1.29
N LEU A 559 16.06 38.55 0.56
CA LEU A 559 16.22 37.20 1.10
C LEU A 559 17.31 37.17 2.18
N THR A 560 18.41 37.88 1.95
CA THR A 560 19.53 38.00 2.90
C THR A 560 19.08 38.63 4.21
N MET A 561 18.32 39.73 4.16
CA MET A 561 17.75 40.36 5.35
C MET A 561 16.76 39.45 6.07
N ARG A 562 15.96 38.67 5.32
CA ARG A 562 15.05 37.68 5.92
C ARG A 562 15.83 36.60 6.68
N LEU A 563 16.89 36.06 6.09
CA LEU A 563 17.77 35.04 6.72
C LEU A 563 18.57 35.59 7.91
N ILE A 564 18.92 36.89 7.92
CA ILE A 564 19.47 37.55 9.10
C ILE A 564 18.42 37.64 10.21
N SER A 565 17.22 38.13 9.90
CA SER A 565 16.15 38.34 10.89
C SER A 565 15.67 37.05 11.55
N THR A 566 15.77 35.92 10.85
CA THR A 566 15.40 34.57 11.33
C THR A 566 16.58 33.82 11.96
N GLY A 567 17.76 34.45 12.04
CA GLY A 567 18.94 33.93 12.76
C GLY A 567 19.82 32.95 11.99
N TYR A 568 19.64 32.78 10.68
CA TYR A 568 20.49 31.92 9.85
C TYR A 568 21.79 32.60 9.40
N LEU A 569 21.77 33.92 9.17
CA LEU A 569 22.94 34.69 8.78
C LEU A 569 23.30 35.74 9.84
N ASN A 570 24.60 35.98 10.02
CA ASN A 570 25.08 37.02 10.92
C ASN A 570 24.95 38.41 10.26
N GLY A 571 24.17 39.30 10.87
CA GLY A 571 23.96 40.67 10.39
C GLY A 571 25.24 41.50 10.28
N ASP A 572 26.22 41.29 11.16
CA ASP A 572 27.49 42.03 11.13
C ASP A 572 28.31 41.73 9.86
N ILE A 573 28.08 40.57 9.23
CA ILE A 573 28.80 40.10 8.04
C ILE A 573 27.96 40.33 6.78
N TRP A 574 26.66 40.03 6.85
CA TRP A 574 25.79 39.89 5.69
C TRP A 574 24.86 41.10 5.44
N ALA A 575 24.76 42.07 6.37
CA ALA A 575 23.91 43.24 6.16
C ALA A 575 24.30 44.01 4.90
N GLY A 576 23.31 44.27 4.03
CA GLY A 576 23.49 44.98 2.76
C GLY A 576 24.24 44.19 1.67
N LYS A 577 24.48 42.89 1.87
CA LYS A 577 25.06 42.01 0.84
C LYS A 577 23.96 41.45 -0.06
N CYS A 578 24.31 41.26 -1.33
CA CYS A 578 23.38 40.83 -2.38
C CYS A 578 23.92 39.56 -3.10
N PRO A 579 24.01 38.41 -2.41
CA PRO A 579 24.56 37.19 -2.99
C PRO A 579 23.59 36.54 -3.99
N GLU A 580 24.13 35.62 -4.78
CA GLU A 580 23.35 34.64 -5.52
C GLU A 580 23.08 33.40 -4.65
N TYR A 581 21.81 33.03 -4.52
CA TYR A 581 21.36 31.86 -3.79
C TYR A 581 21.20 30.67 -4.72
N PHE A 582 21.80 29.55 -4.32
CA PHE A 582 21.61 28.22 -4.88
C PHE A 582 20.79 27.43 -3.86
N ILE A 583 19.50 27.26 -4.14
CA ILE A 583 18.55 26.66 -3.23
C ILE A 583 18.23 25.24 -3.71
N GLU A 584 18.55 24.27 -2.85
CA GLU A 584 18.28 22.86 -3.05
C GLU A 584 17.11 22.44 -2.15
N VAL A 585 16.10 21.80 -2.72
CA VAL A 585 14.87 21.40 -2.03
C VAL A 585 14.88 19.90 -1.80
N LYS A 586 14.73 19.47 -0.54
CA LYS A 586 14.67 18.05 -0.18
C LYS A 586 13.38 17.73 0.53
N THR A 587 12.52 16.93 -0.11
CA THR A 587 11.14 16.73 0.33
C THR A 587 10.91 15.34 0.93
N THR A 588 10.12 15.25 2.01
CA THR A 588 9.58 14.00 2.55
C THR A 588 8.10 14.12 2.91
N THR A 589 7.37 13.00 2.80
CA THR A 589 6.01 12.86 3.33
C THR A 589 5.98 12.56 4.84
N GLY A 590 7.10 12.08 5.38
CA GLY A 590 7.31 11.87 6.81
C GLY A 590 7.89 13.11 7.51
N ASN A 591 8.47 12.90 8.70
CA ASN A 591 8.86 13.98 9.59
C ASN A 591 10.21 14.63 9.17
N CYS A 592 10.56 15.76 9.80
CA CYS A 592 11.78 16.51 9.47
C CYS A 592 13.10 15.74 9.73
N ASN A 593 13.10 14.76 10.64
CA ASN A 593 14.28 13.98 11.01
C ASN A 593 14.50 12.77 10.09
N ASP A 594 13.55 12.48 9.21
CA ASP A 594 13.73 11.44 8.21
C ASP A 594 14.93 11.77 7.32
N ARG A 595 15.65 10.72 6.94
CA ARG A 595 16.80 10.83 6.05
C ARG A 595 16.43 11.44 4.70
N PHE A 596 17.38 12.14 4.07
CA PHE A 596 17.26 12.59 2.68
C PHE A 596 18.51 12.27 1.89
N PHE A 597 18.39 12.31 0.56
CA PHE A 597 19.47 11.97 -0.35
C PHE A 597 20.05 13.23 -0.98
N MET A 598 21.36 13.22 -1.22
CA MET A 598 22.08 14.30 -1.88
C MET A 598 23.03 13.72 -2.92
N SER A 599 22.98 14.20 -4.16
CA SER A 599 23.84 13.69 -5.24
C SER A 599 25.30 14.12 -5.07
N ASN A 600 26.20 13.48 -5.81
CA ASN A 600 27.62 13.86 -5.85
C ASN A 600 27.84 15.32 -6.24
N ASN A 601 27.10 15.80 -7.23
CA ASN A 601 27.20 17.18 -7.69
C ASN A 601 26.74 18.15 -6.60
N GLN A 602 25.60 17.88 -5.95
CA GLN A 602 25.09 18.69 -4.84
C GLN A 602 26.06 18.69 -3.65
N TYR A 603 26.62 17.52 -3.34
CA TYR A 603 27.64 17.38 -2.30
C TYR A 603 28.90 18.19 -2.62
N SER A 604 29.37 18.16 -3.87
CA SER A 604 30.53 18.94 -4.31
C SER A 604 30.25 20.44 -4.27
N LEU A 605 29.08 20.87 -4.75
CA LEU A 605 28.66 22.27 -4.75
C LEU A 605 28.55 22.84 -3.33
N MET A 606 28.03 22.10 -2.36
CA MET A 606 28.01 22.59 -0.98
C MET A 606 29.40 22.74 -0.37
N GLN A 607 30.37 21.90 -0.75
CA GLN A 607 31.75 22.02 -0.29
C GLN A 607 32.46 23.22 -0.93
N GLU A 608 32.23 23.45 -2.22
CA GLU A 608 32.78 24.59 -2.96
C GLU A 608 32.22 25.94 -2.47
N MET A 609 30.97 25.96 -2.01
CA MET A 609 30.27 27.16 -1.55
C MET A 609 30.22 27.30 -0.03
N GLU A 610 31.10 26.62 0.71
CA GLU A 610 31.24 26.77 2.16
C GLU A 610 31.48 28.24 2.55
N LEU A 611 30.75 28.74 3.55
CA LEU A 611 30.92 30.09 4.03
C LEU A 611 32.13 30.17 4.96
N GLN A 612 33.12 30.95 4.56
CA GLN A 612 34.30 31.17 5.39
C GLN A 612 33.99 32.18 6.51
N GLY A 613 34.17 31.75 7.76
CA GLY A 613 33.91 32.58 8.93
C GLY A 613 34.62 33.93 8.86
N GLY A 614 33.84 35.01 8.88
CA GLY A 614 34.34 36.40 8.94
C GLY A 614 34.23 37.21 7.64
N ASN A 615 33.90 36.60 6.49
CA ASN A 615 33.70 37.33 5.22
C ASN A 615 32.44 36.86 4.49
N ALA A 616 31.71 37.81 3.89
CA ALA A 616 30.59 37.50 3.00
C ALA A 616 31.11 37.02 1.63
N THR A 617 30.52 35.96 1.10
CA THR A 617 30.75 35.47 -0.27
C THR A 617 29.65 35.95 -1.22
N ASN A 618 29.90 35.88 -2.53
CA ASN A 618 28.91 36.27 -3.54
C ASN A 618 27.89 35.16 -3.85
N ARG A 619 28.07 33.96 -3.29
CA ARG A 619 27.21 32.80 -3.50
C ARG A 619 26.91 32.11 -2.18
N ILE A 620 25.67 31.70 -1.97
CA ILE A 620 25.26 30.92 -0.80
C ILE A 620 24.52 29.68 -1.29
N TYR A 621 24.98 28.50 -0.87
CA TYR A 621 24.27 27.23 -1.05
C TYR A 621 23.41 26.95 0.18
N VAL A 622 22.12 26.65 -0.04
CA VAL A 622 21.14 26.47 1.04
C VAL A 622 20.25 25.27 0.74
N VAL A 623 20.03 24.42 1.75
CA VAL A 623 19.05 23.33 1.66
C VAL A 623 17.74 23.74 2.34
N PHE A 624 16.64 23.68 1.60
CA PHE A 624 15.28 23.80 2.09
C PHE A 624 14.69 22.40 2.26
N ARG A 625 14.64 21.93 3.51
CA ARG A 625 14.12 20.61 3.88
C ARG A 625 12.61 20.69 4.11
N VAL A 626 11.83 20.35 3.10
CA VAL A 626 10.36 20.27 3.18
C VAL A 626 9.96 18.92 3.79
N TYR A 627 9.07 18.93 4.78
CA TYR A 627 8.64 17.72 5.48
C TYR A 627 7.14 17.75 5.77
N ASN A 628 6.57 16.61 6.15
CA ASN A 628 5.14 16.39 6.36
C ASN A 628 4.29 16.68 5.10
N LEU A 629 4.82 16.45 3.90
CA LEU A 629 4.04 16.63 2.66
C LEU A 629 2.75 15.78 2.69
N GLY A 630 1.62 16.41 2.35
CA GLY A 630 0.28 15.82 2.43
C GLY A 630 -0.45 16.02 3.77
N ARG A 631 0.20 16.64 4.76
CA ARG A 631 -0.36 16.90 6.10
C ARG A 631 -0.58 18.39 6.35
N ASP A 632 -1.48 18.70 7.28
CA ASP A 632 -1.75 20.06 7.76
C ASP A 632 -0.53 20.74 8.42
N THR A 633 0.42 19.94 8.90
CA THR A 633 1.72 20.38 9.44
C THR A 633 2.84 20.43 8.40
N LEU A 634 2.53 20.45 7.10
CA LEU A 634 3.52 20.69 6.04
C LEU A 634 4.32 21.96 6.35
N ASN A 635 5.65 21.80 6.43
CA ASN A 635 6.54 22.90 6.79
C ASN A 635 7.94 22.68 6.19
N VAL A 636 8.83 23.65 6.38
CA VAL A 636 10.21 23.63 5.88
C VAL A 636 11.20 23.90 6.99
N LYS A 637 12.38 23.28 6.94
CA LYS A 637 13.56 23.64 7.73
C LYS A 637 14.69 24.08 6.82
N VAL A 638 15.38 25.15 7.17
CA VAL A 638 16.45 25.71 6.33
C VAL A 638 17.82 25.36 6.91
N TYR A 639 18.74 24.89 6.05
CA TYR A 639 20.14 24.69 6.38
C TYR A 639 20.99 25.59 5.47
N VAL A 640 21.34 26.76 5.98
CA VAL A 640 22.31 27.66 5.32
C VAL A 640 23.71 27.10 5.56
N ASP A 641 24.51 26.98 4.51
CA ASP A 641 25.83 26.35 4.56
C ASP A 641 25.77 24.89 5.09
N PRO A 642 25.22 23.96 4.29
CA PRO A 642 25.12 22.56 4.70
C PRO A 642 26.49 21.89 4.94
N GLU A 643 27.59 22.40 4.37
CA GLU A 643 28.95 21.93 4.67
C GLU A 643 29.37 22.30 6.10
N ALA A 644 29.06 23.51 6.58
CA ALA A 644 29.25 23.86 7.98
C ALA A 644 28.42 22.97 8.91
N HIS A 645 27.16 22.68 8.54
CA HIS A 645 26.31 21.76 9.29
C HIS A 645 26.87 20.34 9.37
N ARG A 646 27.50 19.86 8.29
CA ARG A 646 28.21 18.57 8.24
C ARG A 646 29.41 18.56 9.18
N ARG A 647 30.25 19.60 9.15
CA ARG A 647 31.44 19.71 10.00
C ARG A 647 31.10 19.82 11.48
N GLN A 648 30.00 20.50 11.80
CA GLN A 648 29.49 20.64 13.17
C GLN A 648 28.74 19.39 13.65
N GLY A 649 28.49 18.40 12.79
CA GLY A 649 27.80 17.16 13.13
C GLY A 649 26.28 17.28 13.22
N THR A 650 25.69 18.42 12.87
CA THR A 650 24.22 18.61 12.87
C THR A 650 23.53 17.97 11.66
N LEU A 651 24.28 17.73 10.57
CA LEU A 651 23.89 16.86 9.47
C LEU A 651 24.93 15.73 9.36
N ALA A 652 24.51 14.49 9.58
CA ALA A 652 25.37 13.32 9.42
C ALA A 652 25.27 12.80 7.98
N PHE A 653 26.41 12.81 7.28
CA PHE A 653 26.51 12.29 5.91
C PHE A 653 27.09 10.89 5.94
N ALA A 654 26.34 9.92 5.43
CA ALA A 654 26.83 8.56 5.20
C ALA A 654 27.45 8.49 3.80
N GLN A 655 28.78 8.56 3.72
CA GLN A 655 29.55 8.58 2.45
C GLN A 655 29.25 7.39 1.52
N GLN A 656 28.75 6.27 2.04
CA GLN A 656 28.47 5.07 1.25
C GLN A 656 27.05 4.99 0.69
N THR A 657 26.11 5.79 1.21
CA THR A 657 24.68 5.71 0.85
C THR A 657 24.09 7.04 0.40
N TRP A 658 24.92 8.07 0.24
CA TRP A 658 24.53 9.44 -0.15
C TRP A 658 23.36 10.00 0.68
N THR A 659 23.27 9.49 1.91
CA THR A 659 22.18 9.75 2.83
C THR A 659 22.64 10.78 3.85
N VAL A 660 21.80 11.79 4.04
CA VAL A 660 21.96 12.84 5.05
C VAL A 660 20.90 12.64 6.12
N VAL A 661 21.34 12.54 7.38
CA VAL A 661 20.47 12.37 8.54
C VAL A 661 20.62 13.61 9.44
N PRO A 662 19.53 14.35 9.73
CA PRO A 662 19.55 15.37 10.76
C PRO A 662 19.89 14.78 12.12
N VAL A 663 20.88 15.33 12.81
CA VAL A 663 21.28 14.89 14.16
C VAL A 663 20.60 15.80 15.18
N LEU A 664 19.80 15.22 16.07
CA LEU A 664 19.18 15.97 17.16
C LEU A 664 20.24 16.32 18.21
N HIS A 665 20.31 17.61 18.56
CA HIS A 665 20.99 18.09 19.77
C HIS A 665 19.97 18.55 20.79
#